data_AF-A0A1V5VEY1-F1
#
_entry.id   AF-A0A1V5VEY1-F1
#
_cell.length_a   1.000
_cell.length_b   1.000
_cell.length_c   1.000
_cell.angle_alpha   90.00
_cell.angle_beta   90.00
_cell.angle_gamma   90.00
#
_symmetry.space_group_name_H-M   'P 1'
#
loop_
_entity.id
_entity.type
_entity.pdbx_description
1 polymer ?
#
loop_
_entity_poly.entity_id
_entity_poly.type
_entity_poly.pdbx_seq_one_letter_code
_entity_poly.pdbx_strand_id
1 'polypeptide(L)'
;MGTKHAVSASRWKVLFVLSALFVCFNILLHSIEPISDGDSFEYAGVARNILRGEGLREDLLRSYAIPDQPLPHPASQRANLYVFFVAPFQAVFGDSHWAFLAPSLIGLFIFPLAVYWAGRRLFGEDPAWHSALLSLFLPSFLRLYYLADPGLPEVWQMIFYLLFAVFLYEERYAAAGLFMGLAYQFRPNSVALIPAALIWMAIRRRDRLFSTASLKMFALAFLIVLPFLVRNWMVFGSPTYNEQIVGAAKVYDGTLREHFEDARMFAVVFNYEAYRGGWQDPSGSFASNFAAVLLANAKMALFGKQSDILYIPGIFQTLGLLTLPFIFLGVRASRGSPATSLALAVILFQTAMHVVMITYSDRYFMCVAPFAFMLCGAGFAEFRRMFASRPLLSSPKLPAAIIAFLILSESAGLLVFGVARMAGDSRKNIYAELNSACEHIRNTTAPGDAVMTYPFFSTHYLCDRPTVPLPYGNIKSVAEVAAKYNVKNIVFASAWRVDRFPELPFTNTVASGMRLTLYSVDRDKLGEYINDPDANYIESLNPVAGFLSGRFNFEFAPPLYKVLPALARGVVPGLAAYLAVFLLFALAFLSPKSFARSASLFVLSAAIIAAQVFRMSAIFAPILAPAPPLSMVQAALAAETAPPQKQTLIVISENPIAAAAAQSALSKRFPVSSVASAPPDSLPENSALFIAVQPAASWLSDKSSFKINMQTQRQANDIRDKATAARRALGETAIPIAGGVISF
;
A
#
# COMPACT_ATOMS: atom_id res chain seq x y z
N MET A 1 19.08 -29.61 -36.15
CA MET A 1 18.23 -29.63 -34.94
C MET A 1 18.98 -29.35 -33.62
N GLY A 2 20.31 -29.55 -33.51
CA GLY A 2 21.06 -29.34 -32.25
C GLY A 2 21.22 -27.89 -31.75
N THR A 3 21.17 -26.87 -32.62
CA THR A 3 21.43 -25.46 -32.23
C THR A 3 20.27 -24.77 -31.51
N LYS A 4 19.01 -25.07 -31.88
CA LYS A 4 17.81 -24.49 -31.21
C LYS A 4 17.65 -24.98 -29.78
N HIS A 5 17.88 -26.28 -29.53
CA HIS A 5 17.83 -26.84 -28.17
C HIS A 5 18.91 -26.26 -27.25
N ALA A 6 20.13 -26.03 -27.76
CA ALA A 6 21.23 -25.44 -26.99
C ALA A 6 20.97 -23.98 -26.57
N VAL A 7 20.42 -23.16 -27.47
CA VAL A 7 20.04 -21.75 -27.17
C VAL A 7 18.94 -21.71 -26.11
N SER A 8 17.97 -22.62 -26.20
CA SER A 8 16.87 -22.73 -25.25
C SER A 8 17.32 -23.10 -23.85
N ALA A 9 18.22 -24.09 -23.73
CA ALA A 9 18.82 -24.48 -22.46
C ALA A 9 19.65 -23.35 -21.84
N SER A 10 20.33 -22.53 -22.67
CA SER A 10 21.08 -21.36 -22.21
C SER A 10 20.17 -20.27 -21.64
N ARG A 11 19.09 -19.90 -22.35
CA ARG A 11 18.12 -18.90 -21.88
C ARG A 11 17.46 -19.30 -20.55
N TRP A 12 17.08 -20.56 -20.41
CA TRP A 12 16.56 -21.09 -19.15
C TRP A 12 17.53 -20.90 -17.98
N LYS A 13 18.81 -21.25 -18.17
CA LYS A 13 19.85 -21.07 -17.15
C LYS A 13 20.02 -19.59 -16.77
N VAL A 14 20.04 -18.69 -17.76
CA VAL A 14 20.15 -17.26 -17.50
C VAL A 14 18.95 -16.75 -16.70
N LEU A 15 17.72 -17.09 -17.08
CA LEU A 15 16.52 -16.68 -16.33
C LEU A 15 16.52 -17.24 -14.91
N PHE A 16 16.92 -18.50 -14.73
CA PHE A 16 17.06 -19.11 -13.41
C PHE A 16 18.03 -18.31 -12.53
N VAL A 17 19.22 -18.00 -13.05
CA VAL A 17 20.22 -17.22 -12.31
C VAL A 17 19.72 -15.81 -12.00
N LEU A 18 19.11 -15.13 -12.97
CA LEU A 18 18.54 -13.79 -12.75
C LEU A 18 17.42 -13.81 -11.70
N SER A 19 16.55 -14.82 -11.74
CA SER A 19 15.46 -14.97 -10.76
C SER A 19 16.01 -15.30 -9.37
N ALA A 20 17.05 -16.13 -9.28
CA ALA A 20 17.74 -16.42 -8.03
C ALA A 20 18.40 -15.16 -7.44
N LEU A 21 19.15 -14.41 -8.25
CA LEU A 21 19.78 -13.15 -7.83
C LEU A 21 18.74 -12.12 -7.38
N PHE A 22 17.62 -12.04 -8.10
CA PHE A 22 16.49 -11.19 -7.75
C PHE A 22 15.93 -11.55 -6.37
N VAL A 23 15.69 -12.83 -6.11
CA VAL A 23 15.20 -13.29 -4.81
C VAL A 23 16.23 -13.10 -3.70
N CYS A 24 17.52 -13.40 -3.94
CA CYS A 24 18.59 -13.14 -2.98
C CYS A 24 18.67 -11.66 -2.61
N PHE A 25 18.54 -10.76 -3.59
CA PHE A 25 18.48 -9.32 -3.34
C PHE A 25 17.30 -8.95 -2.44
N ASN A 26 16.11 -9.52 -2.69
CA ASN A 26 14.93 -9.28 -1.84
C ASN A 26 15.08 -9.84 -0.43
N ILE A 27 15.68 -11.02 -0.28
CA ILE A 27 15.99 -11.59 1.03
C ILE A 27 16.90 -10.65 1.80
N LEU A 28 17.99 -10.18 1.17
CA LEU A 28 18.91 -9.23 1.79
C LEU A 28 18.20 -7.92 2.17
N LEU A 29 17.42 -7.36 1.25
CA LEU A 29 16.67 -6.12 1.46
C LEU A 29 15.73 -6.24 2.67
N HIS A 30 14.88 -7.27 2.71
CA HIS A 30 13.91 -7.45 3.79
C HIS A 30 14.53 -7.94 5.09
N SER A 31 15.73 -8.52 5.07
CA SER A 31 16.50 -8.82 6.29
C SER A 31 17.03 -7.54 6.94
N ILE A 32 17.43 -6.54 6.15
CA ILE A 32 17.89 -5.24 6.65
C ILE A 32 16.69 -4.37 7.06
N GLU A 33 15.63 -4.40 6.27
CA GLU A 33 14.51 -3.50 6.41
C GLU A 33 13.19 -4.28 6.27
N PRO A 34 12.70 -4.84 7.39
CA PRO A 34 11.46 -5.58 7.46
C PRO A 34 10.25 -4.80 6.94
N ILE A 35 9.30 -5.54 6.37
CA ILE A 35 7.97 -5.02 6.04
C ILE A 35 7.29 -4.56 7.31
N SER A 36 6.81 -3.31 7.29
CA SER A 36 6.24 -2.65 8.47
C SER A 36 4.72 -2.78 8.57
N ASP A 37 4.02 -2.92 7.46
CA ASP A 37 2.55 -3.04 7.40
C ASP A 37 2.10 -3.57 6.02
N GLY A 38 0.88 -4.10 5.92
CA GLY A 38 0.29 -4.60 4.68
C GLY A 38 -0.75 -5.71 4.88
N ASP A 39 -1.62 -5.94 3.88
CA ASP A 39 -2.64 -7.00 3.91
C ASP A 39 -2.01 -8.39 4.14
N SER A 40 -0.73 -8.57 3.81
CA SER A 40 0.01 -9.83 4.01
C SER A 40 0.06 -10.27 5.47
N PHE A 41 0.09 -9.33 6.42
CA PHE A 41 0.04 -9.63 7.86
C PHE A 41 -1.27 -10.30 8.26
N GLU A 42 -2.36 -9.95 7.61
CA GLU A 42 -3.67 -10.50 7.92
C GLU A 42 -3.82 -11.94 7.41
N TYR A 43 -3.31 -12.24 6.22
CA TYR A 43 -3.21 -13.62 5.77
C TYR A 43 -2.40 -14.48 6.76
N ALA A 44 -1.31 -13.92 7.29
CA ALA A 44 -0.50 -14.59 8.30
C ALA A 44 -1.21 -14.72 9.66
N GLY A 45 -1.99 -13.71 10.08
CA GLY A 45 -2.83 -13.78 11.28
C GLY A 45 -3.87 -14.88 11.20
N VAL A 46 -4.60 -14.99 10.08
CA VAL A 46 -5.55 -16.09 9.87
C VAL A 46 -4.83 -17.44 9.81
N ALA A 47 -3.66 -17.51 9.15
CA ALA A 47 -2.86 -18.73 9.12
C ALA A 47 -2.39 -19.17 10.52
N ARG A 48 -1.99 -18.23 11.38
CA ARG A 48 -1.66 -18.46 12.80
C ARG A 48 -2.85 -19.03 13.57
N ASN A 49 -4.03 -18.47 13.37
CA ASN A 49 -5.26 -18.92 14.03
C ASN A 49 -5.65 -20.35 13.62
N ILE A 50 -5.45 -20.71 12.34
CA ILE A 50 -5.60 -22.11 11.88
C ILE A 50 -4.67 -23.04 12.66
N LEU A 51 -3.38 -22.69 12.79
CA LEU A 51 -2.39 -23.50 13.49
C LEU A 51 -2.66 -23.64 14.99
N ARG A 52 -3.28 -22.63 15.60
CA ARG A 52 -3.71 -22.66 17.01
C ARG A 52 -4.99 -23.46 17.25
N GLY A 53 -5.62 -23.99 16.19
CA GLY A 53 -6.90 -24.70 16.29
C GLY A 53 -8.11 -23.77 16.47
N GLU A 54 -7.94 -22.48 16.22
CA GLU A 54 -8.97 -21.44 16.39
C GLU A 54 -9.81 -21.22 15.13
N GLY A 55 -9.43 -21.88 14.02
CA GLY A 55 -10.16 -21.89 12.76
C GLY A 55 -9.92 -20.64 11.90
N LEU A 56 -10.79 -20.48 10.89
CA LEU A 56 -10.77 -19.34 9.96
C LEU A 56 -11.43 -18.12 10.61
N ARG A 57 -10.69 -17.43 11.47
CA ARG A 57 -11.13 -16.20 12.15
C ARG A 57 -10.13 -15.05 11.95
N GLU A 58 -10.66 -13.84 11.96
CA GLU A 58 -9.91 -12.58 11.95
C GLU A 58 -9.97 -11.98 13.36
N ASP A 59 -8.81 -11.55 13.88
CA ASP A 59 -8.71 -10.84 15.16
C ASP A 59 -8.59 -9.31 14.94
N LEU A 60 -8.92 -8.83 13.76
CA LEU A 60 -8.91 -7.42 13.42
C LEU A 60 -10.23 -7.00 12.83
N LEU A 61 -10.67 -5.79 13.16
CA LEU A 61 -11.76 -5.13 12.48
C LEU A 61 -11.20 -4.28 11.32
N ARG A 62 -11.79 -4.36 10.13
CA ARG A 62 -11.36 -3.52 9.00
C ARG A 62 -12.05 -2.18 8.92
N SER A 63 -13.30 -2.15 9.37
CA SER A 63 -14.21 -1.04 9.15
C SER A 63 -15.33 -1.12 10.17
N TYR A 64 -15.89 0.03 10.56
CA TYR A 64 -17.09 0.10 11.41
C TYR A 64 -18.38 0.06 10.57
N ALA A 65 -18.27 -0.23 9.26
CA ALA A 65 -19.39 -0.33 8.33
C ALA A 65 -20.37 -1.46 8.67
N ILE A 66 -19.89 -2.52 9.33
CA ILE A 66 -20.74 -3.60 9.83
C ILE A 66 -21.00 -3.29 11.30
N PRO A 67 -22.23 -2.87 11.67
CA PRO A 67 -22.57 -2.60 13.06
C PRO A 67 -22.39 -3.86 13.91
N ASP A 68 -21.90 -3.66 15.13
CA ASP A 68 -21.83 -4.69 16.18
C ASP A 68 -21.08 -5.97 15.80
N GLN A 69 -20.11 -5.87 14.88
CA GLN A 69 -19.23 -6.97 14.55
C GLN A 69 -18.41 -7.38 15.78
N PRO A 70 -18.50 -8.64 16.24
CA PRO A 70 -17.71 -9.11 17.39
C PRO A 70 -16.23 -9.13 17.03
N LEU A 71 -15.37 -9.14 18.06
CA LEU A 71 -13.93 -9.27 17.89
C LEU A 71 -13.41 -10.30 18.91
N PRO A 72 -12.84 -11.44 18.45
CA PRO A 72 -12.64 -11.84 17.06
C PRO A 72 -13.95 -12.24 16.33
N HIS A 73 -13.89 -12.31 15.00
CA HIS A 73 -15.02 -12.76 14.17
C HIS A 73 -14.58 -13.78 13.10
N PRO A 74 -15.51 -14.55 12.50
CA PRO A 74 -15.18 -15.41 11.38
C PRO A 74 -14.58 -14.61 10.22
N ALA A 75 -13.49 -15.13 9.65
CA ALA A 75 -12.80 -14.45 8.56
C ALA A 75 -13.70 -14.40 7.33
N SER A 76 -13.97 -13.23 6.76
CA SER A 76 -14.87 -13.13 5.59
C SER A 76 -14.12 -12.87 4.29
N GLN A 77 -13.04 -12.09 4.37
CA GLN A 77 -12.28 -11.69 3.19
C GLN A 77 -11.01 -12.54 2.97
N ARG A 78 -10.30 -12.95 4.04
CA ARG A 78 -9.06 -13.76 3.92
C ARG A 78 -9.26 -15.26 4.12
N ALA A 79 -10.49 -15.73 4.23
CA ALA A 79 -10.82 -17.15 4.40
C ALA A 79 -10.68 -17.97 3.10
N ASN A 80 -9.55 -17.87 2.40
CA ASN A 80 -9.35 -18.46 1.08
C ASN A 80 -8.19 -19.47 1.09
N LEU A 81 -7.90 -20.15 -0.02
CA LEU A 81 -6.85 -21.18 -0.04
C LEU A 81 -5.45 -20.65 0.28
N TYR A 82 -5.22 -19.34 0.11
CA TYR A 82 -3.92 -18.74 0.37
C TYR A 82 -3.50 -18.82 1.83
N VAL A 83 -4.43 -18.71 2.80
CA VAL A 83 -4.04 -18.82 4.23
C VAL A 83 -3.57 -20.23 4.60
N PHE A 84 -4.15 -21.26 3.97
CA PHE A 84 -3.68 -22.64 4.12
C PHE A 84 -2.32 -22.85 3.45
N PHE A 85 -2.06 -22.14 2.36
CA PHE A 85 -0.75 -22.14 1.71
C PHE A 85 0.32 -21.43 2.55
N VAL A 86 -0.04 -20.38 3.28
CA VAL A 86 0.85 -19.64 4.20
C VAL A 86 1.08 -20.42 5.52
N ALA A 87 0.12 -21.22 5.99
CA ALA A 87 0.19 -21.90 7.29
C ALA A 87 1.45 -22.75 7.52
N PRO A 88 1.97 -23.57 6.57
CA PRO A 88 3.23 -24.27 6.76
C PRO A 88 4.42 -23.33 7.01
N PHE A 89 4.44 -22.17 6.36
CA PHE A 89 5.49 -21.17 6.55
C PHE A 89 5.32 -20.45 7.87
N GLN A 90 4.09 -20.14 8.28
CA GLN A 90 3.79 -19.62 9.63
C GLN A 90 4.28 -20.60 10.72
N ALA A 91 4.12 -21.91 10.53
CA ALA A 91 4.60 -22.91 11.48
C ALA A 91 6.14 -22.95 11.59
N VAL A 92 6.86 -22.68 10.50
CA VAL A 92 8.34 -22.68 10.46
C VAL A 92 8.94 -21.36 10.94
N PHE A 93 8.37 -20.23 10.52
CA PHE A 93 8.94 -18.89 10.75
C PHE A 93 8.32 -18.16 11.94
N GLY A 94 7.27 -18.71 12.56
CA GLY A 94 6.56 -18.11 13.69
C GLY A 94 5.97 -16.75 13.35
N ASP A 95 5.82 -15.90 14.37
CA ASP A 95 5.26 -14.54 14.27
C ASP A 95 6.28 -13.55 13.67
N SER A 96 6.72 -13.83 12.44
CA SER A 96 7.63 -12.99 11.68
C SER A 96 7.13 -12.76 10.26
N HIS A 97 7.56 -11.66 9.64
CA HIS A 97 7.21 -11.35 8.26
C HIS A 97 7.63 -12.44 7.24
N TRP A 98 8.55 -13.34 7.63
CA TRP A 98 9.03 -14.43 6.78
C TRP A 98 7.94 -15.49 6.53
N ALA A 99 6.95 -15.58 7.43
CA ALA A 99 5.80 -16.48 7.28
C ALA A 99 5.06 -16.25 5.95
N PHE A 100 4.90 -15.00 5.52
CA PHE A 100 4.25 -14.67 4.25
C PHE A 100 5.24 -14.27 3.15
N LEU A 101 6.43 -13.76 3.52
CA LEU A 101 7.46 -13.41 2.54
C LEU A 101 8.04 -14.62 1.82
N ALA A 102 8.36 -15.70 2.54
CA ALA A 102 8.94 -16.91 1.95
C ALA A 102 8.09 -17.50 0.81
N PRO A 103 6.77 -17.74 0.99
CA PRO A 103 5.94 -18.23 -0.12
C PRO A 103 5.86 -17.25 -1.29
N SER A 104 5.86 -15.94 -1.04
CA SER A 104 5.90 -14.94 -2.12
C SER A 104 7.24 -14.95 -2.86
N LEU A 105 8.37 -15.06 -2.18
CA LEU A 105 9.70 -15.13 -2.78
C LEU A 105 9.88 -16.38 -3.66
N ILE A 106 9.31 -17.51 -3.24
CA ILE A 106 9.23 -18.72 -4.09
C ILE A 106 8.40 -18.41 -5.35
N GLY A 107 7.25 -17.74 -5.19
CA GLY A 107 6.46 -17.27 -6.32
C GLY A 107 7.25 -16.36 -7.25
N LEU A 108 7.98 -15.37 -6.72
CA LEU A 108 8.81 -14.43 -7.48
C LEU A 108 9.93 -15.13 -8.24
N PHE A 109 10.51 -16.20 -7.68
CA PHE A 109 11.48 -17.04 -8.36
C PHE A 109 10.85 -17.80 -9.54
N ILE A 110 9.68 -18.42 -9.33
CA ILE A 110 9.00 -19.27 -10.31
C ILE A 110 8.33 -18.44 -11.41
N PHE A 111 7.85 -17.25 -11.10
CA PHE A 111 7.02 -16.45 -11.99
C PHE A 111 7.63 -16.18 -13.38
N PRO A 112 8.85 -15.63 -13.52
CA PRO A 112 9.44 -15.39 -14.83
C PRO A 112 9.79 -16.68 -15.59
N LEU A 113 10.08 -17.76 -14.86
CA LEU A 113 10.24 -19.10 -15.41
C LEU A 113 8.91 -19.58 -16.01
N ALA A 114 7.80 -19.38 -15.31
CA ALA A 114 6.46 -19.68 -15.79
C ALA A 114 6.08 -18.81 -17.00
N VAL A 115 6.42 -17.52 -17.00
CA VAL A 115 6.21 -16.61 -18.15
C VAL A 115 6.97 -17.11 -19.37
N TYR A 116 8.24 -17.49 -19.22
CA TYR A 116 9.03 -18.03 -20.33
C TYR A 116 8.45 -19.36 -20.84
N TRP A 117 8.08 -20.28 -19.94
CA TRP A 117 7.49 -21.57 -20.28
C TRP A 117 6.15 -21.44 -21.02
N ALA A 118 5.28 -20.56 -20.53
CA ALA A 118 3.96 -20.32 -21.12
C ALA A 118 4.09 -19.54 -22.44
N GLY A 119 4.89 -18.49 -22.46
CA GLY A 119 5.15 -17.68 -23.65
C GLY A 119 5.69 -18.52 -24.81
N ARG A 120 6.55 -19.50 -24.51
CA ARG A 120 7.10 -20.41 -25.54
C ARG A 120 6.02 -21.23 -26.25
N ARG A 121 4.99 -21.64 -25.52
CA ARG A 121 3.87 -22.43 -26.06
C ARG A 121 2.87 -21.56 -26.81
N LEU A 122 2.65 -20.33 -26.32
CA LEU A 122 1.62 -19.44 -26.85
C LEU A 122 2.12 -18.58 -28.01
N PHE A 123 3.36 -18.07 -27.95
CA PHE A 123 3.91 -17.08 -28.87
C PHE A 123 5.28 -17.43 -29.44
N GLY A 124 5.90 -18.52 -28.98
CA GLY A 124 7.23 -18.96 -29.42
C GLY A 124 8.38 -18.41 -28.57
N GLU A 125 9.60 -18.85 -28.89
CA GLU A 125 10.75 -18.69 -28.00
C GLU A 125 11.30 -17.27 -27.87
N ASP A 126 11.30 -16.48 -28.95
CA ASP A 126 11.82 -15.12 -28.91
C ASP A 126 10.88 -14.17 -28.16
N PRO A 127 9.55 -14.14 -28.43
CA PRO A 127 8.62 -13.37 -27.62
C PRO A 127 8.70 -13.74 -26.13
N ALA A 128 8.69 -15.04 -25.82
CA ALA A 128 8.73 -15.54 -24.45
C ALA A 128 9.93 -15.03 -23.64
N TRP A 129 11.12 -14.99 -24.27
CA TRP A 129 12.34 -14.52 -23.63
C TRP A 129 12.21 -13.06 -23.17
N HIS A 130 11.74 -12.18 -24.06
CA HIS A 130 11.56 -10.77 -23.74
C HIS A 130 10.45 -10.56 -22.72
N SER A 131 9.37 -11.33 -22.79
CA SER A 131 8.28 -11.27 -21.80
C SER A 131 8.74 -11.66 -20.41
N ALA A 132 9.57 -12.70 -20.29
CA ALA A 132 10.12 -13.14 -19.01
C ALA A 132 11.05 -12.08 -18.39
N LEU A 133 11.91 -11.45 -19.20
CA LEU A 133 12.74 -10.34 -18.75
C LEU A 133 11.90 -9.13 -18.30
N LEU A 134 10.87 -8.76 -19.07
CA LEU A 134 9.94 -7.69 -18.68
C LEU A 134 9.23 -8.00 -17.36
N SER A 135 8.83 -9.27 -17.16
CA SER A 135 8.14 -9.68 -15.94
C SER A 135 9.01 -9.63 -14.67
N LEU A 136 10.33 -9.87 -14.81
CA LEU A 136 11.29 -9.78 -13.69
C LEU A 136 11.46 -8.35 -13.19
N PHE A 137 11.50 -7.38 -14.12
CA PHE A 137 11.93 -6.03 -13.81
C PHE A 137 10.84 -4.99 -14.06
N LEU A 138 9.57 -5.40 -14.08
CA LEU A 138 8.45 -4.48 -14.21
C LEU A 138 8.39 -3.57 -12.96
N PRO A 139 8.45 -2.25 -13.12
CA PRO A 139 8.46 -1.29 -12.02
C PRO A 139 7.26 -1.41 -11.07
N SER A 140 6.05 -1.62 -11.56
CA SER A 140 4.88 -1.83 -10.68
C SER A 140 4.98 -3.12 -9.88
N PHE A 141 5.60 -4.15 -10.45
CA PHE A 141 5.91 -5.39 -9.73
C PHE A 141 6.96 -5.15 -8.66
N LEU A 142 8.06 -4.46 -9.01
CA LEU A 142 9.09 -4.07 -8.05
C LEU A 142 8.50 -3.20 -6.93
N ARG A 143 7.67 -2.20 -7.27
CA ARG A 143 7.01 -1.34 -6.28
C ARG A 143 6.13 -2.14 -5.33
N LEU A 144 5.31 -3.06 -5.86
CA LEU A 144 4.41 -3.87 -5.05
C LEU A 144 5.17 -4.77 -4.08
N TYR A 145 6.15 -5.52 -4.60
CA TYR A 145 6.89 -6.53 -3.85
C TYR A 145 8.10 -5.98 -3.08
N TYR A 146 8.53 -4.74 -3.32
CA TYR A 146 9.65 -4.12 -2.58
C TYR A 146 9.17 -3.10 -1.55
N LEU A 147 8.12 -2.33 -1.87
CA LEU A 147 7.73 -1.17 -1.07
C LEU A 147 6.34 -1.26 -0.46
N ALA A 148 5.37 -1.80 -1.18
CA ALA A 148 3.97 -1.68 -0.77
C ALA A 148 3.56 -2.81 0.18
N ASP A 149 3.50 -4.04 -0.31
CA ASP A 149 2.92 -5.17 0.44
C ASP A 149 3.44 -6.49 -0.14
N PRO A 150 4.70 -6.86 0.18
CA PRO A 150 5.25 -8.15 -0.20
C PRO A 150 4.58 -9.23 0.66
N GLY A 151 4.22 -10.37 0.08
CA GLY A 151 3.46 -11.41 0.81
C GLY A 151 2.07 -11.69 0.25
N LEU A 152 1.67 -10.96 -0.79
CA LEU A 152 0.36 -11.10 -1.41
C LEU A 152 0.25 -12.31 -2.36
N PRO A 153 -0.95 -12.87 -2.55
CA PRO A 153 -1.18 -14.02 -3.44
C PRO A 153 -1.07 -13.70 -4.94
N GLU A 154 -0.90 -12.44 -5.34
CA GLU A 154 -0.92 -11.95 -6.73
C GLU A 154 0.10 -12.67 -7.62
N VAL A 155 1.28 -13.00 -7.10
CA VAL A 155 2.32 -13.71 -7.89
C VAL A 155 1.87 -15.12 -8.24
N TRP A 156 1.23 -15.81 -7.30
CA TRP A 156 0.66 -17.13 -7.52
C TRP A 156 -0.57 -17.06 -8.42
N GLN A 157 -1.42 -16.05 -8.24
CA GLN A 157 -2.53 -15.77 -9.16
C GLN A 157 -2.03 -15.61 -10.60
N MET A 158 -0.98 -14.82 -10.84
CA MET A 158 -0.36 -14.66 -12.16
C MET A 158 0.15 -16.00 -12.73
N ILE A 159 0.81 -16.82 -11.91
CA ILE A 159 1.27 -18.15 -12.32
C ILE A 159 0.07 -19.03 -12.72
N PHE A 160 -1.01 -19.02 -11.93
CA PHE A 160 -2.21 -19.80 -12.24
C PHE A 160 -2.93 -19.31 -13.51
N TYR A 161 -2.93 -18.00 -13.79
CA TYR A 161 -3.45 -17.47 -15.06
C TYR A 161 -2.66 -18.01 -16.26
N LEU A 162 -1.33 -18.04 -16.15
CA LEU A 162 -0.47 -18.57 -17.20
C LEU A 162 -0.71 -20.06 -17.43
N LEU A 163 -0.83 -20.84 -16.35
CA LEU A 163 -1.12 -22.27 -16.43
C LEU A 163 -2.51 -22.52 -17.01
N PHE A 164 -3.53 -21.79 -16.55
CA PHE A 164 -4.87 -21.80 -17.13
C PHE A 164 -4.83 -21.54 -18.64
N ALA A 165 -4.16 -20.47 -19.07
CA ALA A 165 -4.13 -20.07 -20.47
C ALA A 165 -3.43 -21.11 -21.35
N VAL A 166 -2.31 -21.67 -20.88
CA VAL A 166 -1.59 -22.74 -21.59
C VAL A 166 -2.46 -23.99 -21.70
N PHE A 167 -3.05 -24.46 -20.60
CA PHE A 167 -3.84 -25.69 -20.64
C PHE A 167 -5.17 -25.53 -21.39
N LEU A 168 -5.76 -24.33 -21.40
CA LEU A 168 -6.91 -24.05 -22.25
C LEU A 168 -6.50 -24.05 -23.73
N TYR A 169 -5.37 -23.44 -24.07
CA TYR A 169 -4.83 -23.43 -25.44
C TYR A 169 -4.45 -24.83 -25.93
N GLU A 170 -3.90 -25.68 -25.05
CA GLU A 170 -3.57 -27.09 -25.31
C GLU A 170 -4.79 -28.03 -25.19
N GLU A 171 -6.00 -27.50 -24.99
CA GLU A 171 -7.26 -28.26 -24.88
C GLU A 171 -7.27 -29.30 -23.73
N ARG A 172 -6.46 -29.05 -22.70
CA ARG A 172 -6.42 -29.81 -21.44
C ARG A 172 -7.40 -29.20 -20.45
N TYR A 173 -8.68 -29.23 -20.80
CA TYR A 173 -9.78 -28.53 -20.11
C TYR A 173 -9.88 -28.80 -18.60
N ALA A 174 -9.63 -30.04 -18.15
CA ALA A 174 -9.60 -30.34 -16.71
C ALA A 174 -8.45 -29.57 -16.02
N ALA A 175 -7.23 -29.59 -16.56
CA ALA A 175 -6.12 -28.82 -15.99
C ALA A 175 -6.40 -27.31 -16.02
N ALA A 176 -7.00 -26.79 -17.10
CA ALA A 176 -7.45 -25.40 -17.14
C ALA A 176 -8.46 -25.10 -16.02
N GLY A 177 -9.43 -25.99 -15.78
CA GLY A 177 -10.40 -25.89 -14.69
C GLY A 177 -9.76 -25.87 -13.31
N LEU A 178 -8.77 -26.74 -13.06
CA LEU A 178 -8.00 -26.76 -11.82
C LEU A 178 -7.35 -25.40 -11.56
N PHE A 179 -6.60 -24.85 -12.52
CA PHE A 179 -5.89 -23.59 -12.33
C PHE A 179 -6.82 -22.37 -12.31
N MET A 180 -7.97 -22.42 -12.99
CA MET A 180 -9.03 -21.42 -12.84
C MET A 180 -9.59 -21.41 -11.42
N GLY A 181 -9.89 -22.58 -10.86
CA GLY A 181 -10.37 -22.72 -9.47
C GLY A 181 -9.32 -22.27 -8.45
N LEU A 182 -8.05 -22.66 -8.62
CA LEU A 182 -6.94 -22.24 -7.76
C LEU A 182 -6.70 -20.72 -7.81
N ALA A 183 -6.76 -20.12 -9.01
CA ALA A 183 -6.65 -18.67 -9.16
C ALA A 183 -7.74 -17.93 -8.38
N TYR A 184 -8.99 -18.38 -8.50
CA TYR A 184 -10.12 -17.83 -7.74
C TYR A 184 -9.93 -17.99 -6.23
N GLN A 185 -9.49 -19.17 -5.79
CA GLN A 185 -9.25 -19.46 -4.38
C GLN A 185 -8.09 -18.69 -3.76
N PHE A 186 -7.15 -18.20 -4.56
CA PHE A 186 -6.12 -17.28 -4.09
C PHE A 186 -6.62 -15.82 -4.13
N ARG A 187 -7.39 -15.46 -5.15
CA ARG A 187 -7.93 -14.12 -5.37
C ARG A 187 -9.28 -14.16 -6.11
N PRO A 188 -10.39 -13.71 -5.49
CA PRO A 188 -11.73 -13.80 -6.10
C PRO A 188 -11.91 -13.01 -7.41
N ASN A 189 -11.10 -11.99 -7.68
CA ASN A 189 -11.16 -11.25 -8.95
C ASN A 189 -10.75 -12.09 -10.17
N SER A 190 -10.30 -13.34 -9.96
CA SER A 190 -10.10 -14.35 -11.01
C SER A 190 -11.36 -14.95 -11.58
N VAL A 191 -12.53 -14.56 -11.07
CA VAL A 191 -13.82 -14.83 -11.73
C VAL A 191 -13.82 -14.35 -13.20
N ALA A 192 -13.00 -13.35 -13.55
CA ALA A 192 -12.83 -12.86 -14.91
C ALA A 192 -12.34 -13.92 -15.92
N LEU A 193 -11.72 -15.02 -15.45
CA LEU A 193 -11.30 -16.13 -16.32
C LEU A 193 -12.48 -16.87 -16.95
N ILE A 194 -13.65 -16.90 -16.30
CA ILE A 194 -14.86 -17.57 -16.81
C ILE A 194 -15.33 -16.94 -18.13
N PRO A 195 -15.69 -15.64 -18.20
CA PRO A 195 -16.10 -15.04 -19.46
C PRO A 195 -14.98 -15.02 -20.50
N ALA A 196 -13.71 -14.86 -20.08
CA ALA A 196 -12.58 -14.95 -20.99
C ALA A 196 -12.47 -16.33 -21.67
N ALA A 197 -12.66 -17.41 -20.92
CA ALA A 197 -12.68 -18.79 -21.45
C ALA A 197 -13.84 -18.99 -22.43
N LEU A 198 -15.06 -18.61 -22.03
CA LEU A 198 -16.27 -18.80 -22.83
C LEU A 198 -16.17 -18.08 -24.17
N ILE A 199 -15.70 -16.83 -24.19
CA ILE A 199 -15.56 -16.05 -25.42
C ILE A 199 -14.44 -16.58 -26.30
N TRP A 200 -13.31 -16.96 -25.71
CA TRP A 200 -12.25 -17.58 -26.48
C TRP A 200 -12.72 -18.87 -27.15
N MET A 201 -13.43 -19.73 -26.40
CA MET A 201 -14.03 -20.95 -26.94
C MET A 201 -15.10 -20.62 -28.00
N ALA A 202 -15.97 -19.64 -27.79
CA ALA A 202 -16.97 -19.24 -28.77
C ALA A 202 -16.34 -18.79 -30.11
N ILE A 203 -15.20 -18.10 -30.05
CA ILE A 203 -14.48 -17.59 -31.23
C ILE A 203 -13.64 -18.68 -31.90
N ARG A 204 -12.96 -19.55 -31.12
CA ARG A 204 -11.91 -20.44 -31.63
C ARG A 204 -12.21 -21.93 -31.57
N ARG A 205 -13.18 -22.34 -30.75
CA ARG A 205 -13.54 -23.73 -30.41
C ARG A 205 -15.04 -23.86 -30.12
N ARG A 206 -15.88 -23.34 -31.03
CA ARG A 206 -17.34 -23.29 -30.84
C ARG A 206 -17.94 -24.66 -30.59
N ASP A 207 -17.38 -25.69 -31.22
CA ASP A 207 -17.72 -27.11 -31.04
C ASP A 207 -17.50 -27.58 -29.60
N ARG A 208 -16.59 -26.95 -28.85
CA ARG A 208 -16.25 -27.33 -27.47
C ARG A 208 -17.02 -26.56 -26.41
N LEU A 209 -17.63 -25.43 -26.75
CA LEU A 209 -18.26 -24.50 -25.80
C LEU A 209 -19.38 -25.15 -24.97
N PHE A 210 -20.21 -26.00 -25.58
CA PHE A 210 -21.30 -26.73 -24.93
C PHE A 210 -21.05 -28.24 -24.99
N SER A 211 -19.82 -28.66 -24.71
CA SER A 211 -19.41 -30.06 -24.77
C SER A 211 -18.92 -30.56 -23.42
N THR A 212 -18.57 -31.85 -23.35
CA THR A 212 -17.91 -32.43 -22.17
C THR A 212 -16.58 -31.73 -21.83
N ALA A 213 -15.95 -31.04 -22.78
CA ALA A 213 -14.75 -30.25 -22.54
C ALA A 213 -15.00 -29.07 -21.58
N SER A 214 -15.95 -28.18 -21.90
CA SER A 214 -16.30 -27.04 -21.05
C SER A 214 -16.88 -27.53 -19.72
N LEU A 215 -17.70 -28.59 -19.74
CA LEU A 215 -18.19 -29.21 -18.51
C LEU A 215 -17.06 -29.64 -17.59
N LYS A 216 -16.04 -30.38 -18.08
CA LYS A 216 -14.88 -30.79 -17.27
C LYS A 216 -14.13 -29.59 -16.68
N MET A 217 -13.96 -28.53 -17.44
CA MET A 217 -13.27 -27.31 -17.00
C MET A 217 -14.04 -26.62 -15.87
N PHE A 218 -15.32 -26.31 -16.09
CA PHE A 218 -16.13 -25.60 -15.10
C PHE A 218 -16.49 -26.46 -13.90
N ALA A 219 -16.74 -27.76 -14.08
CA ALA A 219 -16.98 -28.68 -12.99
C ALA A 219 -15.76 -28.79 -12.06
N LEU A 220 -14.55 -28.94 -12.61
CA LEU A 220 -13.36 -29.02 -11.74
C LEU A 220 -13.08 -27.69 -11.05
N ALA A 221 -13.23 -26.55 -11.74
CA ALA A 221 -13.10 -25.25 -11.10
C ALA A 221 -14.11 -25.08 -9.96
N PHE A 222 -15.36 -25.47 -10.20
CA PHE A 222 -16.42 -25.44 -9.18
C PHE A 222 -16.08 -26.35 -8.00
N LEU A 223 -15.60 -27.57 -8.23
CA LEU A 223 -15.19 -28.50 -7.15
C LEU A 223 -14.08 -27.92 -6.27
N ILE A 224 -13.10 -27.22 -6.86
CA ILE A 224 -12.03 -26.53 -6.11
C ILE A 224 -12.60 -25.37 -5.28
N VAL A 225 -13.62 -24.67 -5.80
CA VAL A 225 -14.22 -23.51 -5.13
C VAL A 225 -15.27 -23.90 -4.09
N LEU A 226 -15.89 -25.07 -4.25
CA LEU A 226 -17.03 -25.54 -3.46
C LEU A 226 -16.82 -25.51 -1.94
N PRO A 227 -15.67 -25.94 -1.36
CA PRO A 227 -15.48 -25.91 0.09
C PRO A 227 -15.64 -24.50 0.69
N PHE A 228 -15.17 -23.47 -0.01
CA PHE A 228 -15.32 -22.09 0.41
C PHE A 228 -16.78 -21.62 0.35
N LEU A 229 -17.51 -21.97 -0.71
CA LEU A 229 -18.92 -21.62 -0.86
C LEU A 229 -19.79 -22.26 0.23
N VAL A 230 -19.53 -23.54 0.53
CA VAL A 230 -20.22 -24.27 1.61
C VAL A 230 -19.91 -23.62 2.95
N ARG A 231 -18.64 -23.34 3.25
CA ARG A 231 -18.24 -22.67 4.48
C ARG A 231 -18.93 -21.31 4.63
N ASN A 232 -18.95 -20.50 3.58
CA ASN A 232 -19.58 -19.18 3.63
C ASN A 232 -21.10 -19.27 3.81
N TRP A 233 -21.75 -20.25 3.18
CA TRP A 233 -23.17 -20.53 3.45
C TRP A 233 -23.41 -20.86 4.92
N MET A 234 -22.59 -21.76 5.50
CA MET A 234 -22.74 -22.17 6.90
C MET A 234 -22.47 -21.04 7.89
N VAL A 235 -21.49 -20.18 7.62
CA VAL A 235 -21.03 -19.12 8.55
C VAL A 235 -21.83 -17.83 8.39
N PHE A 236 -22.18 -17.44 7.17
CA PHE A 236 -22.76 -16.14 6.86
C PHE A 236 -24.15 -16.22 6.20
N GLY A 237 -24.68 -17.42 5.95
CA GLY A 237 -25.96 -17.59 5.25
C GLY A 237 -25.93 -17.24 3.76
N SER A 238 -24.75 -16.97 3.19
CA SER A 238 -24.58 -16.63 1.77
C SER A 238 -23.27 -17.21 1.24
N PRO A 239 -23.27 -17.93 0.09
CA PRO A 239 -22.09 -18.62 -0.40
C PRO A 239 -21.04 -17.63 -0.95
N THR A 240 -21.46 -16.42 -1.29
CA THR A 240 -20.63 -15.35 -1.88
C THR A 240 -20.44 -14.19 -0.91
N TYR A 241 -20.75 -14.37 0.38
CA TYR A 241 -20.56 -13.34 1.39
C TYR A 241 -19.11 -12.82 1.39
N ASN A 242 -18.97 -11.49 1.40
CA ASN A 242 -17.70 -10.79 1.50
C ASN A 242 -17.97 -9.41 2.10
N GLU A 243 -17.30 -9.07 3.21
CA GLU A 243 -17.48 -7.79 3.89
C GLU A 243 -17.19 -6.57 3.01
N GLN A 244 -16.30 -6.68 2.02
CA GLN A 244 -16.06 -5.61 1.05
C GLN A 244 -17.25 -5.41 0.12
N ILE A 245 -17.96 -6.49 -0.26
CA ILE A 245 -19.18 -6.39 -1.08
C ILE A 245 -20.31 -5.79 -0.24
N VAL A 246 -20.43 -6.17 1.03
CA VAL A 246 -21.41 -5.57 1.95
C VAL A 246 -21.13 -4.08 2.16
N GLY A 247 -19.87 -3.71 2.39
CA GLY A 247 -19.44 -2.32 2.46
C GLY A 247 -19.64 -1.57 1.13
N ALA A 248 -19.42 -2.23 0.00
CA ALA A 248 -19.61 -1.70 -1.35
C ALA A 248 -21.09 -1.50 -1.73
N ALA A 249 -21.99 -2.39 -1.29
CA ALA A 249 -23.43 -2.25 -1.53
C ALA A 249 -23.98 -0.97 -0.88
N LYS A 250 -23.48 -0.64 0.32
CA LYS A 250 -23.73 0.64 1.01
C LYS A 250 -23.20 1.88 0.26
N VAL A 251 -22.38 1.69 -0.78
CA VAL A 251 -21.87 2.77 -1.64
C VAL A 251 -22.88 3.14 -2.71
N TYR A 252 -23.58 2.14 -3.24
CA TYR A 252 -24.52 2.33 -4.34
C TYR A 252 -25.91 2.75 -3.88
N ASP A 253 -26.25 2.56 -2.60
CA ASP A 253 -27.52 3.01 -2.01
C ASP A 253 -27.50 4.44 -1.45
N GLY A 254 -26.35 5.14 -1.54
CA GLY A 254 -26.19 6.53 -1.07
C GLY A 254 -25.89 6.69 0.42
N THR A 255 -25.99 5.61 1.21
CA THR A 255 -25.77 5.64 2.68
C THR A 255 -24.31 5.92 3.05
N LEU A 256 -23.38 5.75 2.11
CA LEU A 256 -21.96 5.96 2.34
C LEU A 256 -21.57 7.40 2.67
N ARG A 257 -22.27 8.39 2.10
CA ARG A 257 -21.99 9.80 2.39
C ARG A 257 -22.25 10.08 3.87
N GLU A 258 -23.38 9.61 4.38
CA GLU A 258 -23.75 9.68 5.79
C GLU A 258 -22.72 8.94 6.67
N HIS A 259 -22.29 7.73 6.27
CA HIS A 259 -21.31 6.96 7.05
C HIS A 259 -19.87 7.52 7.00
N PHE A 260 -19.51 8.27 5.96
CA PHE A 260 -18.25 9.02 5.87
C PHE A 260 -18.31 10.31 6.69
N GLU A 261 -19.44 11.02 6.64
CA GLU A 261 -19.73 12.18 7.49
C GLU A 261 -19.74 11.77 8.99
N ASP A 262 -20.21 10.56 9.30
CA ASP A 262 -20.20 9.94 10.63
C ASP A 262 -18.89 9.18 10.96
N ALA A 263 -17.91 9.18 10.05
CA ALA A 263 -16.57 8.62 10.23
C ALA A 263 -16.44 7.11 10.56
N ARG A 264 -17.43 6.31 10.19
CA ARG A 264 -17.49 4.86 10.46
C ARG A 264 -16.73 3.99 9.44
N MET A 265 -16.01 4.60 8.51
CA MET A 265 -15.50 3.91 7.31
C MET A 265 -14.00 4.11 7.10
N PHE A 266 -13.21 3.09 7.42
CA PHE A 266 -11.76 3.05 7.11
C PHE A 266 -11.49 2.53 5.68
N ALA A 267 -12.37 1.68 5.13
CA ALA A 267 -12.05 0.87 3.95
C ALA A 267 -12.33 1.51 2.57
N VAL A 268 -12.91 2.72 2.48
CA VAL A 268 -13.28 3.34 1.18
C VAL A 268 -12.45 4.59 0.86
N VAL A 269 -11.28 4.73 1.48
CA VAL A 269 -10.29 5.76 1.15
C VAL A 269 -10.00 5.85 -0.36
N PHE A 270 -9.97 4.70 -1.07
CA PHE A 270 -9.59 4.66 -2.48
C PHE A 270 -10.56 5.37 -3.43
N ASN A 271 -11.77 5.71 -2.99
CA ASN A 271 -12.74 6.46 -3.80
C ASN A 271 -13.41 7.64 -3.07
N TYR A 272 -12.97 7.99 -1.85
CA TYR A 272 -13.50 9.11 -1.07
C TYR A 272 -13.65 10.41 -1.89
N GLU A 273 -12.67 10.75 -2.72
CA GLU A 273 -12.73 11.94 -3.59
C GLU A 273 -13.74 11.83 -4.75
N ALA A 274 -13.97 10.62 -5.26
CA ALA A 274 -15.02 10.42 -6.28
C ALA A 274 -16.41 10.69 -5.67
N TYR A 275 -16.57 10.50 -4.36
CA TYR A 275 -17.82 10.77 -3.65
C TYR A 275 -17.89 12.19 -3.07
N ARG A 276 -16.75 12.78 -2.67
CA ARG A 276 -16.65 14.19 -2.22
C ARG A 276 -16.93 15.19 -3.34
N GLY A 277 -16.62 14.85 -4.59
CA GLY A 277 -16.75 15.75 -5.74
C GLY A 277 -18.18 15.93 -6.29
N GLY A 278 -19.23 15.43 -5.63
CA GLY A 278 -20.61 15.58 -6.10
C GLY A 278 -20.92 14.83 -7.41
N TRP A 279 -20.24 13.71 -7.67
CA TRP A 279 -20.40 12.92 -8.92
C TRP A 279 -21.74 12.17 -8.98
N GLN A 280 -22.40 12.02 -7.84
CA GLN A 280 -23.78 11.57 -7.76
C GLN A 280 -24.65 12.82 -7.66
N ASP A 281 -25.52 13.00 -8.65
CA ASP A 281 -26.65 13.91 -8.52
C ASP A 281 -27.66 13.22 -7.61
N PRO A 282 -27.94 13.76 -6.39
CA PRO A 282 -28.93 13.18 -5.50
C PRO A 282 -30.33 13.15 -6.12
N SER A 283 -30.59 14.02 -7.11
CA SER A 283 -31.82 14.05 -7.91
C SER A 283 -31.74 13.21 -9.19
N GLY A 284 -30.57 12.65 -9.50
CA GLY A 284 -30.30 11.86 -10.69
C GLY A 284 -30.83 10.43 -10.59
N SER A 285 -31.14 9.83 -11.74
CA SER A 285 -31.51 8.42 -11.81
C SER A 285 -30.36 7.48 -11.41
N PHE A 286 -30.69 6.27 -10.98
CA PHE A 286 -29.68 5.21 -10.76
C PHE A 286 -28.78 5.01 -11.99
N ALA A 287 -29.35 5.01 -13.20
CA ALA A 287 -28.61 4.79 -14.43
C ALA A 287 -27.59 5.90 -14.72
N SER A 288 -27.95 7.17 -14.51
CA SER A 288 -27.03 8.30 -14.69
C SER A 288 -25.90 8.28 -13.66
N ASN A 289 -26.22 7.99 -12.39
CA ASN A 289 -25.21 7.88 -11.33
C ASN A 289 -24.28 6.67 -11.56
N PHE A 290 -24.82 5.54 -12.01
CA PHE A 290 -24.04 4.36 -12.38
C PHE A 290 -23.10 4.64 -13.57
N ALA A 291 -23.59 5.30 -14.62
CA ALA A 291 -22.77 5.67 -15.78
C ALA A 291 -21.64 6.65 -15.39
N ALA A 292 -21.90 7.62 -14.52
CA ALA A 292 -20.89 8.54 -14.01
C ALA A 292 -19.79 7.80 -13.22
N VAL A 293 -20.17 6.87 -12.35
CA VAL A 293 -19.23 6.02 -11.61
C VAL A 293 -18.41 5.15 -12.55
N LEU A 294 -19.04 4.51 -13.55
CA LEU A 294 -18.31 3.71 -14.55
C LEU A 294 -17.31 4.55 -15.33
N LEU A 295 -17.66 5.77 -15.72
CA LEU A 295 -16.74 6.67 -16.43
C LEU A 295 -15.57 7.10 -15.53
N ALA A 296 -15.84 7.38 -14.25
CA ALA A 296 -14.80 7.69 -13.27
C ALA A 296 -13.84 6.51 -13.12
N ASN A 297 -14.37 5.31 -12.88
CA ASN A 297 -13.60 4.09 -12.75
C ASN A 297 -12.83 3.75 -14.02
N ALA A 298 -13.39 3.98 -15.21
CA ALA A 298 -12.69 3.78 -16.48
C ALA A 298 -11.48 4.71 -16.60
N LYS A 299 -11.63 5.99 -16.26
CA LYS A 299 -10.51 6.95 -16.24
C LYS A 299 -9.44 6.51 -15.24
N MET A 300 -9.83 6.11 -14.03
CA MET A 300 -8.92 5.62 -12.99
C MET A 300 -8.19 4.34 -13.41
N ALA A 301 -8.92 3.36 -13.94
CA ALA A 301 -8.38 2.10 -14.41
C ALA A 301 -7.35 2.28 -15.53
N LEU A 302 -7.61 3.21 -16.46
CA LEU A 302 -6.75 3.43 -17.63
C LEU A 302 -5.54 4.30 -17.29
N PHE A 303 -5.76 5.45 -16.65
CA PHE A 303 -4.76 6.51 -16.48
C PHE A 303 -4.25 6.65 -15.04
N GLY A 304 -4.86 5.96 -14.10
CA GLY A 304 -4.58 6.10 -12.67
C GLY A 304 -5.28 7.30 -12.07
N LYS A 305 -5.05 7.51 -10.77
CA LYS A 305 -5.57 8.65 -10.02
C LYS A 305 -4.61 9.03 -8.90
N GLN A 306 -4.44 10.32 -8.71
CA GLN A 306 -3.87 10.86 -7.49
C GLN A 306 -5.03 11.13 -6.53
N SER A 307 -4.95 10.55 -5.32
CA SER A 307 -5.83 10.87 -4.21
C SER A 307 -5.03 11.57 -3.11
N ASP A 308 -5.72 12.25 -2.19
CA ASP A 308 -5.18 12.91 -1.00
C ASP A 308 -4.23 12.00 -0.19
N ILE A 309 -4.46 10.68 -0.24
CA ILE A 309 -3.77 9.68 0.57
C ILE A 309 -2.79 8.82 -0.22
N LEU A 310 -2.98 8.63 -1.53
CA LEU A 310 -2.05 7.85 -2.34
C LEU A 310 -2.21 8.09 -3.84
N TYR A 311 -1.13 7.80 -4.58
CA TYR A 311 -1.18 7.68 -6.03
C TYR A 311 -1.46 6.22 -6.45
N ILE A 312 -2.48 5.99 -7.29
CA ILE A 312 -2.80 4.68 -7.86
C ILE A 312 -2.51 4.71 -9.38
N PRO A 313 -1.52 3.95 -9.88
CA PRO A 313 -1.19 3.93 -11.30
C PRO A 313 -2.25 3.18 -12.12
N GLY A 314 -2.60 3.72 -13.29
CA GLY A 314 -3.47 3.05 -14.26
C GLY A 314 -2.80 1.84 -14.92
N ILE A 315 -3.57 1.08 -15.71
CA ILE A 315 -3.04 -0.08 -16.46
C ILE A 315 -1.87 0.32 -17.37
N PHE A 316 -1.92 1.50 -18.02
CA PHE A 316 -0.85 1.94 -18.91
C PHE A 316 0.46 2.21 -18.18
N GLN A 317 0.39 2.80 -17.00
CA GLN A 317 1.58 2.95 -16.15
C GLN A 317 2.02 1.60 -15.59
N THR A 318 1.07 0.75 -15.18
CA THR A 318 1.35 -0.58 -14.65
C THR A 318 2.13 -1.45 -15.64
N LEU A 319 1.83 -1.33 -16.94
CA LEU A 319 2.54 -2.03 -18.01
C LEU A 319 3.83 -1.34 -18.46
N GLY A 320 4.05 -0.07 -18.09
CA GLY A 320 5.13 0.79 -18.56
C GLY A 320 4.84 1.37 -19.95
N LEU A 321 4.86 2.70 -20.08
CA LEU A 321 4.39 3.41 -21.28
C LEU A 321 5.10 3.00 -22.59
N LEU A 322 6.41 2.71 -22.55
CA LEU A 322 7.15 2.32 -23.75
C LEU A 322 6.80 0.92 -24.26
N THR A 323 6.08 0.10 -23.47
CA THR A 323 5.63 -1.22 -23.94
C THR A 323 4.41 -1.11 -24.86
N LEU A 324 3.60 -0.06 -24.72
CA LEU A 324 2.30 0.06 -25.41
C LEU A 324 2.41 -0.03 -26.94
N PRO A 325 3.33 0.69 -27.63
CA PRO A 325 3.45 0.57 -29.09
C PRO A 325 3.75 -0.85 -29.55
N PHE A 326 4.55 -1.60 -28.77
CA PHE A 326 4.89 -2.98 -29.07
C PHE A 326 3.76 -3.95 -28.72
N ILE A 327 2.95 -3.68 -27.69
CA ILE A 327 1.73 -4.45 -27.43
C ILE A 327 0.79 -4.34 -28.63
N PHE A 328 0.51 -3.12 -29.13
CA PHE A 328 -0.34 -2.91 -30.31
C PHE A 328 0.24 -3.59 -31.56
N LEU A 329 1.55 -3.46 -31.77
CA LEU A 329 2.21 -4.11 -32.90
C LEU A 329 2.14 -5.65 -32.80
N GLY A 330 2.29 -6.19 -31.59
CA GLY A 330 2.17 -7.63 -31.33
C GLY A 330 0.77 -8.14 -31.58
N VAL A 331 -0.27 -7.41 -31.13
CA VAL A 331 -1.67 -7.70 -31.47
C VAL A 331 -1.86 -7.70 -32.98
N ARG A 332 -1.36 -6.68 -33.69
CA ARG A 332 -1.46 -6.61 -35.16
C ARG A 332 -0.78 -7.79 -35.84
N ALA A 333 0.45 -8.11 -35.43
CA ALA A 333 1.27 -9.18 -36.01
C ALA A 333 0.64 -10.56 -35.81
N SER A 334 -0.04 -10.76 -34.67
CA SER A 334 -0.55 -12.05 -34.23
C SER A 334 -2.07 -12.12 -34.19
N ARG A 335 -2.80 -11.18 -34.80
CA ARG A 335 -4.28 -11.05 -34.73
C ARG A 335 -5.04 -12.33 -35.10
N GLY A 336 -4.46 -13.17 -35.96
CA GLY A 336 -5.03 -14.45 -36.37
C GLY A 336 -4.79 -15.61 -35.39
N SER A 337 -3.84 -15.48 -34.46
CA SER A 337 -3.44 -16.54 -33.53
C SER A 337 -4.48 -16.76 -32.43
N PRO A 338 -4.83 -18.02 -32.10
CA PRO A 338 -5.68 -18.31 -30.95
C PRO A 338 -5.08 -17.82 -29.63
N ALA A 339 -3.76 -17.80 -29.49
CA ALA A 339 -3.07 -17.31 -28.28
C ALA A 339 -3.31 -15.80 -28.06
N THR A 340 -3.31 -15.02 -29.14
CA THR A 340 -3.59 -13.57 -29.10
C THR A 340 -5.01 -13.29 -28.70
N SER A 341 -5.98 -14.03 -29.26
CA SER A 341 -7.38 -13.92 -28.84
C SER A 341 -7.57 -14.26 -27.36
N LEU A 342 -6.86 -15.27 -26.84
CA LEU A 342 -6.93 -15.66 -25.43
C LEU A 342 -6.35 -14.57 -24.51
N ALA A 343 -5.14 -14.09 -24.85
CA ALA A 343 -4.49 -13.00 -24.12
C ALA A 343 -5.37 -11.75 -24.07
N LEU A 344 -5.96 -11.36 -25.20
CA LEU A 344 -6.88 -10.22 -25.27
C LEU A 344 -8.15 -10.45 -24.46
N ALA A 345 -8.75 -11.65 -24.51
CA ALA A 345 -9.93 -11.96 -23.70
C ALA A 345 -9.64 -11.80 -22.21
N VAL A 346 -8.51 -12.32 -21.71
CA VAL A 346 -8.10 -12.15 -20.31
C VAL A 346 -7.87 -10.68 -19.96
N ILE A 347 -7.09 -9.95 -20.77
CA ILE A 347 -6.78 -8.53 -20.52
C ILE A 347 -8.07 -7.69 -20.50
N LEU A 348 -8.95 -7.85 -21.49
CA LEU A 348 -10.15 -7.04 -21.63
C LEU A 348 -11.16 -7.33 -20.52
N PHE A 349 -11.42 -8.60 -20.18
CA PHE A 349 -12.40 -8.92 -19.14
C PHE A 349 -11.91 -8.55 -17.75
N GLN A 350 -10.64 -8.77 -17.46
CA GLN A 350 -10.08 -8.33 -16.19
C GLN A 350 -10.14 -6.80 -16.09
N THR A 351 -9.85 -6.08 -17.18
CA THR A 351 -9.95 -4.61 -17.19
C THR A 351 -11.38 -4.13 -17.03
N ALA A 352 -12.33 -4.71 -17.76
CA ALA A 352 -13.75 -4.40 -17.64
C ALA A 352 -14.25 -4.65 -16.21
N MET A 353 -13.83 -5.75 -15.58
CA MET A 353 -14.19 -6.04 -14.19
C MET A 353 -13.72 -4.94 -13.23
N HIS A 354 -12.50 -4.44 -13.38
CA HIS A 354 -12.00 -3.34 -12.54
C HIS A 354 -12.68 -2.00 -12.83
N VAL A 355 -13.16 -1.77 -14.05
CA VAL A 355 -14.00 -0.60 -14.35
C VAL A 355 -15.34 -0.67 -13.63
N VAL A 356 -15.91 -1.87 -13.48
CA VAL A 356 -17.19 -2.06 -12.80
C VAL A 356 -17.04 -2.06 -11.26
N MET A 357 -15.87 -2.44 -10.73
CA MET A 357 -15.64 -2.49 -9.28
C MET A 357 -15.52 -1.10 -8.62
N ILE A 358 -16.06 -0.97 -7.40
CA ILE A 358 -15.99 0.26 -6.59
C ILE A 358 -14.59 0.49 -6.01
N THR A 359 -13.78 -0.55 -5.80
CA THR A 359 -12.48 -0.41 -5.17
C THR A 359 -11.38 -0.60 -6.19
N TYR A 360 -10.63 0.48 -6.44
CA TYR A 360 -9.51 0.48 -7.37
C TYR A 360 -8.18 0.33 -6.62
N SER A 361 -7.39 -0.67 -7.00
CA SER A 361 -5.99 -0.80 -6.62
C SER A 361 -5.22 -1.37 -7.81
N ASP A 362 -4.05 -0.81 -8.11
CA ASP A 362 -3.27 -1.16 -9.29
C ASP A 362 -2.75 -2.60 -9.25
N ARG A 363 -2.55 -3.16 -8.04
CA ARG A 363 -2.17 -4.57 -7.86
C ARG A 363 -3.16 -5.53 -8.52
N TYR A 364 -4.42 -5.14 -8.70
CA TYR A 364 -5.40 -5.98 -9.36
C TYR A 364 -5.18 -6.13 -10.88
N PHE A 365 -4.42 -5.23 -11.50
CA PHE A 365 -3.99 -5.37 -12.89
C PHE A 365 -2.76 -6.28 -13.08
N MET A 366 -2.11 -6.71 -12.01
CA MET A 366 -0.90 -7.52 -12.14
C MET A 366 -1.17 -8.84 -12.88
N CYS A 367 -2.34 -9.44 -12.68
CA CYS A 367 -2.72 -10.68 -13.36
C CYS A 367 -2.80 -10.57 -14.90
N VAL A 368 -2.93 -9.36 -15.46
CA VAL A 368 -2.92 -9.15 -16.93
C VAL A 368 -1.54 -8.85 -17.50
N ALA A 369 -0.59 -8.41 -16.67
CA ALA A 369 0.74 -8.01 -17.11
C ALA A 369 1.50 -9.10 -17.89
N PRO A 370 1.47 -10.40 -17.50
CA PRO A 370 2.13 -11.46 -18.26
C PRO A 370 1.65 -11.56 -19.71
N PHE A 371 0.35 -11.42 -19.94
CA PHE A 371 -0.26 -11.50 -21.26
C PHE A 371 0.10 -10.29 -22.12
N ALA A 372 0.07 -9.10 -21.51
CA ALA A 372 0.51 -7.88 -22.17
C ALA A 372 2.00 -7.97 -22.58
N PHE A 373 2.86 -8.54 -21.74
CA PHE A 373 4.27 -8.72 -22.07
C PHE A 373 4.52 -9.78 -23.15
N MET A 374 3.68 -10.81 -23.24
CA MET A 374 3.72 -11.75 -24.37
C MET A 374 3.38 -11.06 -25.69
N LEU A 375 2.35 -10.20 -25.69
CA LEU A 375 2.02 -9.38 -26.85
C LEU A 375 3.15 -8.38 -27.17
N CYS A 376 3.74 -7.75 -26.15
CA CYS A 376 4.90 -6.87 -26.32
C CYS A 376 6.09 -7.60 -26.96
N GLY A 377 6.41 -8.82 -26.49
CA GLY A 377 7.45 -9.68 -27.05
C GLY A 377 7.19 -10.04 -28.52
N ALA A 378 5.93 -10.35 -28.87
CA ALA A 378 5.53 -10.57 -30.26
C ALA A 378 5.69 -9.29 -31.10
N GLY A 379 5.41 -8.12 -30.51
CA GLY A 379 5.63 -6.82 -31.11
C GLY A 379 7.11 -6.52 -31.38
N PHE A 380 8.02 -6.88 -30.48
CA PHE A 380 9.46 -6.74 -30.72
C PHE A 380 9.92 -7.57 -31.93
N ALA A 381 9.42 -8.80 -32.05
CA ALA A 381 9.72 -9.66 -33.18
C ALA A 381 9.21 -9.05 -34.50
N GLU A 382 7.98 -8.53 -34.51
CA GLU A 382 7.40 -7.87 -35.68
C GLU A 382 8.13 -6.58 -36.04
N PHE A 383 8.49 -5.76 -35.06
CA PHE A 383 9.23 -4.51 -35.27
C PHE A 383 10.55 -4.80 -35.98
N ARG A 384 11.31 -5.78 -35.49
CA ARG A 384 12.57 -6.19 -36.12
C ARG A 384 12.38 -6.68 -37.56
N ARG A 385 11.27 -7.36 -37.83
CA ARG A 385 10.90 -7.82 -39.19
C ARG A 385 10.58 -6.63 -40.10
N MET A 386 9.79 -5.67 -39.64
CA MET A 386 9.43 -4.46 -40.41
C MET A 386 10.65 -3.62 -40.78
N PHE A 387 11.66 -3.60 -39.92
CA PHE A 387 12.87 -2.81 -40.13
C PHE A 387 14.10 -3.66 -40.46
N ALA A 388 13.91 -4.88 -41.00
CA ALA A 388 15.00 -5.80 -41.34
C ALA A 388 16.07 -5.17 -42.26
N SER A 389 15.66 -4.26 -43.16
CA SER A 389 16.55 -3.53 -44.06
C SER A 389 17.35 -2.40 -43.40
N ARG A 390 17.05 -2.05 -42.15
CA ARG A 390 17.73 -1.00 -41.38
C ARG A 390 18.54 -1.66 -40.27
N PRO A 391 19.88 -1.79 -40.39
CA PRO A 391 20.71 -2.57 -39.47
C PRO A 391 20.58 -2.16 -38.01
N LEU A 392 20.44 -0.85 -37.75
CA LEU A 392 20.29 -0.31 -36.40
C LEU A 392 18.95 -0.73 -35.76
N LEU A 393 17.85 -0.67 -36.51
CA LEU A 393 16.49 -0.92 -36.02
C LEU A 393 16.11 -2.41 -36.01
N SER A 394 16.79 -3.24 -36.80
CA SER A 394 16.64 -4.70 -36.80
C SER A 394 17.54 -5.42 -35.79
N SER A 395 18.45 -4.68 -35.14
CA SER A 395 19.43 -5.21 -34.20
C SER A 395 18.76 -6.05 -33.12
N PRO A 396 19.27 -7.27 -32.82
CA PRO A 396 18.77 -8.10 -31.72
C PRO A 396 19.02 -7.46 -30.35
N LYS A 397 19.83 -6.39 -30.27
CA LYS A 397 20.11 -5.64 -29.04
C LYS A 397 19.06 -4.58 -28.73
N LEU A 398 18.24 -4.17 -29.70
CA LEU A 398 17.26 -3.09 -29.51
C LEU A 398 16.19 -3.44 -28.44
N PRO A 399 15.58 -4.65 -28.43
CA PRO A 399 14.67 -5.02 -27.35
C PRO A 399 15.33 -4.99 -25.97
N ALA A 400 16.58 -5.44 -25.88
CA ALA A 400 17.35 -5.36 -24.64
C ALA A 400 17.61 -3.91 -24.21
N ALA A 401 17.87 -2.99 -25.15
CA ALA A 401 18.01 -1.57 -24.88
C ALA A 401 16.71 -0.95 -24.34
N ILE A 402 15.56 -1.29 -24.94
CA ILE A 402 14.23 -0.82 -24.52
C ILE A 402 13.91 -1.33 -23.12
N ILE A 403 14.13 -2.63 -22.88
CA ILE A 403 13.92 -3.24 -21.56
C ILE A 403 14.86 -2.59 -20.54
N ALA A 404 16.16 -2.45 -20.83
CA ALA A 404 17.10 -1.80 -19.92
C ALA A 404 16.71 -0.35 -19.61
N PHE A 405 16.26 0.40 -20.62
CA PHE A 405 15.77 1.76 -20.42
C PHE A 405 14.51 1.79 -19.57
N LEU A 406 13.52 0.93 -19.81
CA LEU A 406 12.31 0.81 -18.99
C LEU A 406 12.65 0.52 -17.52
N ILE A 407 13.56 -0.43 -17.29
CA ILE A 407 14.00 -0.76 -15.92
C ILE A 407 14.60 0.48 -15.26
N LEU A 408 15.50 1.17 -15.95
CA LEU A 408 16.18 2.34 -15.42
C LEU A 408 15.24 3.53 -15.23
N SER A 409 14.44 3.86 -16.24
CA SER A 409 13.58 5.06 -16.24
C SER A 409 12.47 4.95 -15.22
N GLU A 410 11.94 3.76 -15.01
CA GLU A 410 10.78 3.56 -14.15
C GLU A 410 11.16 3.01 -12.76
N SER A 411 12.30 2.30 -12.63
CA SER A 411 12.73 1.69 -11.35
C SER A 411 13.89 2.41 -10.67
N ALA A 412 14.54 3.40 -11.29
CA ALA A 412 15.65 4.12 -10.66
C ALA A 412 15.27 4.74 -9.31
N GLY A 413 14.08 5.35 -9.19
CA GLY A 413 13.61 5.88 -7.90
C GLY A 413 13.44 4.79 -6.84
N LEU A 414 12.93 3.61 -7.23
CA LEU A 414 12.79 2.46 -6.34
C LEU A 414 14.17 1.91 -5.91
N LEU A 415 15.13 1.86 -6.83
CA LEU A 415 16.50 1.42 -6.54
C LEU A 415 17.20 2.40 -5.61
N VAL A 416 17.10 3.71 -5.86
CA VAL A 416 17.62 4.75 -4.97
C VAL A 416 17.01 4.62 -3.58
N PHE A 417 15.69 4.44 -3.51
CA PHE A 417 15.00 4.24 -2.24
C PHE A 417 15.48 2.96 -1.54
N GLY A 418 15.61 1.84 -2.26
CA GLY A 418 16.12 0.58 -1.73
C GLY A 418 17.55 0.68 -1.21
N VAL A 419 18.45 1.34 -1.95
CA VAL A 419 19.83 1.58 -1.51
C VAL A 419 19.85 2.49 -0.27
N ALA A 420 19.04 3.55 -0.24
CA ALA A 420 18.92 4.42 0.93
C ALA A 420 18.40 3.66 2.16
N ARG A 421 17.45 2.71 1.97
CA ARG A 421 16.99 1.80 3.02
C ARG A 421 18.12 0.87 3.50
N MET A 422 18.86 0.26 2.57
CA MET A 422 19.97 -0.65 2.89
C MET A 422 21.14 0.05 3.58
N ALA A 423 21.36 1.34 3.30
CA ALA A 423 22.35 2.17 3.99
C ALA A 423 21.89 2.63 5.38
N GLY A 424 20.61 2.44 5.72
CA GLY A 424 20.05 2.73 7.03
C GLY A 424 20.46 1.73 8.10
N ASP A 425 20.31 2.11 9.36
CA ASP A 425 20.50 1.20 10.51
C ASP A 425 19.23 0.36 10.68
N SER A 426 19.34 -0.96 10.53
CA SER A 426 18.21 -1.91 10.63
C SER A 426 17.51 -1.92 11.98
N ARG A 427 18.14 -1.38 13.03
CA ARG A 427 17.54 -1.19 14.35
C ARG A 427 16.72 0.10 14.46
N LYS A 428 16.83 0.99 13.48
CA LYS A 428 16.21 2.32 13.45
C LYS A 428 15.11 2.38 12.38
N ASN A 429 14.18 1.44 12.47
CA ASN A 429 12.99 1.40 11.63
C ASN A 429 11.71 1.22 12.46
N ILE A 430 10.59 1.48 11.81
CA ILE A 430 9.25 1.43 12.41
C ILE A 430 8.87 0.00 12.84
N TYR A 431 9.38 -1.03 12.17
CA TYR A 431 9.11 -2.42 12.51
C TYR A 431 9.72 -2.78 13.86
N ALA A 432 10.96 -2.36 14.12
CA ALA A 432 11.62 -2.56 15.42
C ALA A 432 10.87 -1.83 16.56
N GLU A 433 10.45 -0.58 16.33
CA GLU A 433 9.65 0.16 17.32
C GLU A 433 8.31 -0.52 17.60
N LEU A 434 7.62 -0.97 16.55
CA LEU A 434 6.35 -1.67 16.67
C LEU A 434 6.50 -3.01 17.39
N ASN A 435 7.55 -3.78 17.07
CA ASN A 435 7.80 -5.05 17.73
C ASN A 435 8.08 -4.89 19.23
N SER A 436 8.87 -3.88 19.63
CA SER A 436 9.11 -3.54 21.03
C SER A 436 7.84 -3.10 21.76
N ALA A 437 7.01 -2.25 21.11
CA ALA A 437 5.73 -1.82 21.66
C ALA A 437 4.75 -3.00 21.81
N CYS A 438 4.68 -3.88 20.82
CA CYS A 438 3.87 -5.10 20.85
C CYS A 438 4.36 -6.10 21.91
N GLU A 439 5.68 -6.24 22.12
CA GLU A 439 6.22 -7.02 23.24
C GLU A 439 5.74 -6.47 24.58
N HIS A 440 5.77 -5.14 24.76
CA HIS A 440 5.23 -4.51 25.95
C HIS A 440 3.73 -4.82 26.13
N ILE A 441 2.91 -4.60 25.10
CA ILE A 441 1.46 -4.88 25.14
C ILE A 441 1.21 -6.34 25.52
N ARG A 442 1.88 -7.30 24.88
CA ARG A 442 1.70 -8.73 25.18
C ARG A 442 1.97 -9.08 26.65
N ASN A 443 2.90 -8.36 27.28
CA ASN A 443 3.28 -8.58 28.67
C ASN A 443 2.39 -7.83 29.68
N THR A 444 1.62 -6.83 29.25
CA THR A 444 0.83 -5.98 30.15
C THR A 444 -0.68 -6.09 29.96
N THR A 445 -1.16 -6.73 28.89
CA THR A 445 -2.59 -6.90 28.60
C THR A 445 -2.99 -8.36 28.50
N ALA A 446 -4.26 -8.65 28.77
CA ALA A 446 -4.83 -9.98 28.57
C ALA A 446 -5.04 -10.27 27.07
N PRO A 447 -5.08 -11.55 26.62
CA PRO A 447 -5.28 -11.89 25.20
C PRO A 447 -6.54 -11.29 24.56
N GLY A 448 -7.61 -11.05 25.34
CA GLY A 448 -8.85 -10.45 24.85
C GLY A 448 -8.90 -8.92 24.89
N ASP A 449 -7.86 -8.25 25.41
CA ASP A 449 -7.81 -6.79 25.43
C ASP A 449 -7.50 -6.25 24.03
N ALA A 450 -8.28 -5.27 23.57
CA ALA A 450 -8.13 -4.72 22.24
C ALA A 450 -7.09 -3.59 22.17
N VAL A 451 -6.46 -3.49 21.00
CA VAL A 451 -5.55 -2.39 20.63
C VAL A 451 -6.19 -1.58 19.51
N MET A 452 -6.32 -0.27 19.71
CA MET A 452 -6.70 0.64 18.63
C MET A 452 -5.44 1.11 17.90
N THR A 453 -5.44 1.14 16.57
CA THR A 453 -4.15 1.27 15.87
C THR A 453 -4.18 1.97 14.51
N TYR A 454 -3.06 2.60 14.19
CA TYR A 454 -2.61 2.98 12.85
C TYR A 454 -1.09 2.82 12.79
N PRO A 455 -0.47 2.05 11.88
CA PRO A 455 -1.09 1.18 10.88
C PRO A 455 -1.89 0.05 11.52
N PHE A 456 -2.73 -0.62 10.73
CA PHE A 456 -3.73 -1.53 11.28
C PHE A 456 -3.41 -3.02 11.08
N PHE A 457 -2.74 -3.40 9.99
CA PHE A 457 -2.53 -4.82 9.71
C PHE A 457 -1.35 -5.40 10.48
N SER A 458 -0.21 -4.74 10.59
CA SER A 458 0.94 -5.33 11.30
C SER A 458 0.71 -5.45 12.80
N THR A 459 -0.04 -4.51 13.40
CA THR A 459 -0.30 -4.50 14.85
C THR A 459 -1.05 -5.75 15.31
N HIS A 460 -2.10 -6.22 14.61
CA HIS A 460 -2.84 -7.41 15.05
C HIS A 460 -1.98 -8.67 15.05
N TYR A 461 -1.11 -8.79 14.04
CA TYR A 461 -0.23 -9.93 13.90
C TYR A 461 0.89 -9.86 14.92
N LEU A 462 1.63 -8.75 14.98
CA LEU A 462 2.77 -8.63 15.88
C LEU A 462 2.33 -8.59 17.35
N CYS A 463 1.31 -7.81 17.71
CA CYS A 463 0.88 -7.70 19.11
C CYS A 463 0.11 -8.94 19.58
N ASP A 464 -0.38 -9.79 18.69
CA ASP A 464 -1.18 -10.97 19.04
C ASP A 464 -2.35 -10.60 19.97
N ARG A 465 -3.07 -9.55 19.59
CA ARG A 465 -4.23 -9.00 20.30
C ARG A 465 -5.32 -8.64 19.30
N PRO A 466 -6.59 -8.67 19.71
CA PRO A 466 -7.68 -8.04 18.98
C PRO A 466 -7.34 -6.60 18.60
N THR A 467 -7.55 -6.21 17.35
CA THR A 467 -7.30 -4.82 16.92
C THR A 467 -8.47 -4.16 16.24
N VAL A 468 -8.62 -2.87 16.51
CA VAL A 468 -9.57 -1.99 15.82
C VAL A 468 -8.83 -0.81 15.17
N PRO A 469 -9.25 -0.33 14.00
CA PRO A 469 -8.54 0.75 13.30
C PRO A 469 -8.84 2.08 13.98
N LEU A 470 -7.90 3.02 14.02
CA LEU A 470 -8.22 4.38 14.46
C LEU A 470 -9.38 4.97 13.61
N PRO A 471 -10.50 5.40 14.21
CA PRO A 471 -11.61 5.98 13.47
C PRO A 471 -11.19 7.23 12.70
N TYR A 472 -11.73 7.41 11.50
CA TYR A 472 -11.55 8.63 10.68
C TYR A 472 -12.37 9.81 11.22
N GLY A 473 -12.77 9.76 12.48
CA GLY A 473 -13.81 10.61 13.03
C GLY A 473 -13.28 11.61 14.00
N ASN A 474 -14.23 12.27 14.64
CA ASN A 474 -13.93 13.18 15.70
C ASN A 474 -13.49 12.41 16.98
N ILE A 475 -13.01 13.10 18.01
CA ILE A 475 -12.48 12.43 19.21
C ILE A 475 -13.57 11.64 19.96
N LYS A 476 -14.83 12.10 19.89
CA LYS A 476 -15.99 11.34 20.37
C LYS A 476 -16.09 9.97 19.72
N SER A 477 -15.92 9.88 18.40
CA SER A 477 -15.91 8.60 17.68
C SER A 477 -14.79 7.67 18.17
N VAL A 478 -13.61 8.23 18.48
CA VAL A 478 -12.49 7.48 19.06
C VAL A 478 -12.84 6.93 20.44
N ALA A 479 -13.46 7.76 21.30
CA ALA A 479 -13.87 7.37 22.64
C ALA A 479 -14.96 6.28 22.62
N GLU A 480 -16.00 6.45 21.79
CA GLU A 480 -17.09 5.48 21.63
C GLU A 480 -16.57 4.11 21.19
N VAL A 481 -15.66 4.08 20.20
CA VAL A 481 -15.03 2.84 19.75
C VAL A 481 -14.14 2.24 20.84
N ALA A 482 -13.36 3.07 21.54
CA ALA A 482 -12.50 2.61 22.63
C ALA A 482 -13.30 1.95 23.75
N ALA A 483 -14.45 2.53 24.12
CA ALA A 483 -15.37 1.96 25.09
C ALA A 483 -16.02 0.68 24.56
N LYS A 484 -16.58 0.72 23.33
CA LYS A 484 -17.29 -0.41 22.71
C LYS A 484 -16.44 -1.68 22.64
N TYR A 485 -15.19 -1.56 22.21
CA TYR A 485 -14.29 -2.70 22.01
C TYR A 485 -13.33 -2.92 23.18
N ASN A 486 -13.53 -2.23 24.29
CA ASN A 486 -12.68 -2.33 25.48
C ASN A 486 -11.18 -2.15 25.14
N VAL A 487 -10.85 -1.07 24.44
CA VAL A 487 -9.49 -0.75 24.03
C VAL A 487 -8.64 -0.39 25.25
N LYS A 488 -7.47 -1.03 25.38
CA LYS A 488 -6.49 -0.76 26.44
C LYS A 488 -5.35 0.13 25.99
N ASN A 489 -4.96 0.00 24.73
CA ASN A 489 -3.83 0.69 24.17
C ASN A 489 -4.17 1.29 22.82
N ILE A 490 -3.57 2.45 22.53
CA ILE A 490 -3.57 3.03 21.20
C ILE A 490 -2.14 2.99 20.68
N VAL A 491 -1.94 2.38 19.51
CA VAL A 491 -0.66 2.39 18.80
C VAL A 491 -0.79 3.31 17.59
N PHE A 492 0.06 4.34 17.53
CA PHE A 492 0.13 5.20 16.37
C PHE A 492 1.54 5.25 15.82
N ALA A 493 1.75 4.72 14.64
CA ALA A 493 2.97 4.87 13.89
C ALA A 493 2.83 5.95 12.84
N SER A 494 3.67 6.98 12.96
CA SER A 494 3.71 8.08 12.02
C SER A 494 4.48 7.70 10.77
N ALA A 495 3.96 8.16 9.63
CA ALA A 495 4.68 8.07 8.37
C ALA A 495 5.86 9.07 8.31
N TRP A 496 5.83 10.12 9.13
CA TRP A 496 6.77 11.23 9.13
C TRP A 496 7.38 11.39 10.53
N ARG A 497 8.71 11.56 10.62
CA ARG A 497 9.43 11.78 11.91
C ARG A 497 8.86 12.94 12.73
N VAL A 498 8.17 13.87 12.05
CA VAL A 498 7.61 15.08 12.62
C VAL A 498 6.16 14.97 13.07
N ASP A 499 5.49 13.85 12.75
CA ASP A 499 4.08 13.67 13.06
C ASP A 499 3.89 12.78 14.28
N ARG A 500 3.13 13.29 15.24
CA ARG A 500 2.68 12.54 16.41
C ARG A 500 1.18 12.60 16.48
N PHE A 501 0.56 11.50 16.87
CA PHE A 501 -0.86 11.53 17.21
C PHE A 501 -1.06 12.41 18.45
N PRO A 502 -2.14 13.18 18.53
CA PRO A 502 -2.44 13.91 19.75
C PRO A 502 -2.64 12.93 20.92
N GLU A 503 -2.14 13.31 22.09
CA GLU A 503 -2.62 12.70 23.32
C GLU A 503 -4.06 13.18 23.55
N LEU A 504 -4.96 12.23 23.80
CA LEU A 504 -6.39 12.45 24.00
C LEU A 504 -6.72 12.60 25.50
N PRO A 505 -7.85 13.21 25.88
CA PRO A 505 -8.24 13.46 27.27
C PRO A 505 -8.29 12.21 28.16
N PHE A 506 -8.54 11.06 27.53
CA PHE A 506 -8.65 9.75 28.17
C PHE A 506 -7.45 8.84 27.91
N THR A 507 -6.31 9.40 27.48
CA THR A 507 -5.09 8.62 27.21
C THR A 507 -3.87 9.16 27.92
N ASN A 508 -2.92 8.28 28.23
CA ASN A 508 -1.60 8.66 28.72
C ASN A 508 -0.52 8.09 27.80
N THR A 509 0.46 8.92 27.42
CA THR A 509 1.62 8.46 26.63
C THR A 509 2.47 7.49 27.46
N VAL A 510 2.62 6.24 26.98
CA VAL A 510 3.43 5.19 27.62
C VAL A 510 4.87 5.24 27.12
N ALA A 511 5.03 5.33 25.79
CA ALA A 511 6.31 5.43 25.12
C ALA A 511 6.15 6.23 23.82
N SER A 512 7.15 7.05 23.47
CA SER A 512 7.19 7.82 22.22
C SER A 512 8.55 7.63 21.58
N GLY A 513 8.57 6.84 20.51
CA GLY A 513 9.70 6.63 19.63
C GLY A 513 9.88 7.72 18.58
N MET A 514 10.71 7.42 17.59
CA MET A 514 10.96 8.32 16.46
C MET A 514 9.86 8.27 15.41
N ARG A 515 9.14 7.15 15.30
CA ARG A 515 8.06 6.93 14.34
C ARG A 515 6.84 6.25 14.94
N LEU A 516 6.83 5.94 16.22
CA LEU A 516 5.73 5.27 16.88
C LEU A 516 5.47 5.86 18.27
N THR A 517 4.20 6.05 18.61
CA THR A 517 3.76 6.39 19.94
C THR A 517 2.78 5.33 20.45
N LEU A 518 3.00 4.89 21.68
CA LEU A 518 2.14 3.99 22.41
C LEU A 518 1.43 4.77 23.51
N TYR A 519 0.10 4.69 23.53
CA TYR A 519 -0.75 5.24 24.56
C TYR A 519 -1.43 4.13 25.36
N SER A 520 -1.74 4.44 26.62
CA SER A 520 -2.66 3.67 27.46
C SER A 520 -3.97 4.43 27.54
N VAL A 521 -5.09 3.69 27.53
CA VAL A 521 -6.43 4.26 27.73
C VAL A 521 -6.78 4.20 29.21
N ASP A 522 -7.09 5.37 29.77
CA ASP A 522 -7.58 5.53 31.14
C ASP A 522 -9.10 5.38 31.13
N ARG A 523 -9.61 4.31 31.76
CA ARG A 523 -11.04 3.98 31.70
C ARG A 523 -11.92 4.96 32.45
N ASP A 524 -11.41 5.54 33.53
CA ASP A 524 -12.20 6.46 34.35
C ASP A 524 -12.36 7.78 33.59
N LYS A 525 -11.25 8.30 33.04
CA LYS A 525 -11.28 9.48 32.15
C LYS A 525 -12.08 9.24 30.87
N LEU A 526 -12.05 8.01 30.32
CA LEU A 526 -12.86 7.66 29.16
C LEU A 526 -14.36 7.71 29.48
N GLY A 527 -14.75 7.16 30.64
CA GLY A 527 -16.13 7.21 31.12
C GLY A 527 -16.60 8.65 31.36
N GLU A 528 -15.78 9.47 32.00
CA GLU A 528 -16.03 10.91 32.19
C GLU A 528 -16.22 11.63 30.84
N TYR A 529 -15.31 11.41 29.89
CA TYR A 529 -15.37 12.03 28.57
C TYR A 529 -16.63 11.64 27.78
N ILE A 530 -17.07 10.38 27.86
CA ILE A 530 -18.28 9.92 27.16
C ILE A 530 -19.54 10.55 27.76
N ASN A 531 -19.56 10.78 29.07
CA ASN A 531 -20.71 11.39 29.75
C ASN A 531 -20.80 12.90 29.54
N ASP A 532 -19.67 13.59 29.33
CA ASP A 532 -19.60 15.03 29.07
C ASP A 532 -18.52 15.35 28.00
N PRO A 533 -18.82 15.08 26.71
CA PRO A 533 -17.87 15.31 25.62
C PRO A 533 -17.67 16.81 25.33
N ASP A 534 -18.73 17.62 25.54
CA ASP A 534 -18.80 19.05 25.19
C ASP A 534 -17.92 19.92 26.12
N ALA A 535 -17.59 19.43 27.32
CA ALA A 535 -16.65 20.07 28.23
C ALA A 535 -15.21 20.12 27.68
N ASN A 536 -14.90 19.43 26.57
CA ASN A 536 -13.57 19.35 26.01
C ASN A 536 -13.46 20.07 24.66
N TYR A 537 -12.58 21.07 24.62
CA TYR A 537 -12.22 21.94 23.49
C TYR A 537 -11.84 21.24 22.15
N ILE A 538 -11.79 19.91 22.09
CA ILE A 538 -11.29 19.13 20.94
C ILE A 538 -12.33 18.23 20.28
N GLU A 539 -13.58 18.26 20.72
CA GLU A 539 -14.58 17.29 20.30
C GLU A 539 -14.74 17.19 18.78
N SER A 540 -14.76 18.31 18.06
CA SER A 540 -14.92 18.37 16.59
C SER A 540 -13.67 17.98 15.80
N LEU A 541 -12.52 17.80 16.45
CA LEU A 541 -11.26 17.53 15.77
C LEU A 541 -11.24 16.12 15.20
N ASN A 542 -10.95 16.03 13.90
CA ASN A 542 -10.66 14.78 13.23
C ASN A 542 -9.13 14.56 13.11
N PRO A 543 -8.50 13.83 14.05
CA PRO A 543 -7.04 13.68 14.07
C PRO A 543 -6.51 12.93 12.86
N VAL A 544 -7.30 12.00 12.31
CA VAL A 544 -6.90 11.20 11.14
C VAL A 544 -6.98 12.03 9.86
N ALA A 545 -8.03 12.82 9.64
CA ALA A 545 -8.12 13.72 8.49
C ALA A 545 -7.04 14.80 8.51
N GLY A 546 -6.73 15.36 9.69
CA GLY A 546 -5.64 16.33 9.85
C GLY A 546 -4.26 15.73 9.56
N PHE A 547 -4.07 14.44 9.85
CA PHE A 547 -2.83 13.71 9.56
C PHE A 547 -2.71 13.30 8.08
N LEU A 548 -3.82 12.91 7.45
CA LEU A 548 -3.82 12.39 6.08
C LEU A 548 -3.91 13.49 5.00
N SER A 549 -4.58 14.60 5.28
CA SER A 549 -4.80 15.69 4.31
C SER A 549 -3.48 16.31 3.84
N GLY A 550 -3.22 16.23 2.53
CA GLY A 550 -2.08 16.90 1.87
C GLY A 550 -0.70 16.29 2.11
N ARG A 551 -0.57 15.23 2.92
CA ARG A 551 0.74 14.69 3.34
C ARG A 551 1.15 13.40 2.64
N PHE A 552 0.21 12.60 2.17
CA PHE A 552 0.49 11.35 1.45
C PHE A 552 0.30 11.47 -0.07
N ASN A 553 0.23 12.72 -0.56
CA ASN A 553 0.02 13.08 -1.94
C ASN A 553 1.26 12.88 -2.85
N PHE A 554 2.12 11.91 -2.51
CA PHE A 554 3.41 11.72 -3.17
C PHE A 554 3.57 10.29 -3.69
N GLU A 555 3.85 10.17 -4.99
CA GLU A 555 4.39 8.95 -5.58
C GLU A 555 5.84 8.82 -5.06
N PHE A 556 6.13 7.88 -4.15
CA PHE A 556 7.43 7.75 -3.46
C PHE A 556 8.64 7.57 -4.40
N ALA A 557 8.39 7.14 -5.64
CA ALA A 557 9.39 6.97 -6.69
C ALA A 557 8.69 7.17 -8.04
N PRO A 558 8.42 8.41 -8.47
CA PRO A 558 7.73 8.63 -9.73
C PRO A 558 8.61 8.19 -10.90
N PRO A 559 8.04 7.57 -11.94
CA PRO A 559 8.82 7.19 -13.10
C PRO A 559 9.36 8.42 -13.84
N LEU A 560 10.46 8.24 -14.59
CA LEU A 560 11.18 9.33 -15.23
C LEU A 560 10.29 10.19 -16.15
N TYR A 561 9.31 9.57 -16.82
CA TYR A 561 8.37 10.30 -17.69
C TYR A 561 7.45 11.26 -16.92
N LYS A 562 7.35 11.16 -15.59
CA LYS A 562 6.70 12.16 -14.73
C LYS A 562 7.69 13.12 -14.08
N VAL A 563 8.90 12.64 -13.77
CA VAL A 563 9.99 13.47 -13.24
C VAL A 563 10.36 14.56 -14.23
N LEU A 564 10.54 14.23 -15.51
CA LEU A 564 10.96 15.19 -16.52
C LEU A 564 9.91 16.29 -16.76
N PRO A 565 8.60 16.02 -16.87
CA PRO A 565 7.58 17.07 -16.85
C PRO A 565 7.60 17.98 -15.63
N ALA A 566 7.83 17.42 -14.44
CA ALA A 566 7.92 18.22 -13.22
C ALA A 566 9.14 19.16 -13.25
N LEU A 567 10.29 18.67 -13.73
CA LEU A 567 11.51 19.47 -13.88
C LEU A 567 11.39 20.51 -15.00
N ALA A 568 10.78 20.13 -16.12
CA ALA A 568 10.55 20.99 -17.29
C ALA A 568 9.36 21.95 -17.12
N ARG A 569 8.64 21.87 -15.99
CA ARG A 569 7.42 22.65 -15.69
C ARG A 569 6.36 22.55 -16.80
N GLY A 570 6.20 21.37 -17.38
CA GLY A 570 5.22 21.14 -18.44
C GLY A 570 5.24 19.71 -18.99
N VAL A 571 4.04 19.17 -19.30
CA VAL A 571 3.86 17.80 -19.81
C VAL A 571 4.55 17.60 -21.16
N VAL A 572 4.30 18.51 -22.12
CA VAL A 572 4.85 18.43 -23.48
C VAL A 572 6.40 18.48 -23.49
N PRO A 573 7.06 19.50 -22.89
CA PRO A 573 8.53 19.54 -22.88
C PRO A 573 9.13 18.38 -22.09
N GLY A 574 8.48 17.91 -21.02
CA GLY A 574 8.93 16.76 -20.26
C GLY A 574 8.85 15.42 -21.02
N LEU A 575 7.77 15.19 -21.76
CA LEU A 575 7.65 14.01 -22.63
C LEU A 575 8.64 14.04 -23.79
N ALA A 576 8.86 15.22 -24.38
CA ALA A 576 9.89 15.39 -25.41
C ALA A 576 11.29 15.07 -24.85
N ALA A 577 11.61 15.55 -23.66
CA ALA A 577 12.86 15.22 -22.97
C ALA A 577 12.97 13.71 -22.68
N TYR A 578 11.88 13.07 -22.24
CA TYR A 578 11.86 11.62 -22.00
C TYR A 578 12.19 10.81 -23.26
N LEU A 579 11.55 11.16 -24.39
CA LEU A 579 11.81 10.51 -25.67
C LEU A 579 13.24 10.78 -26.17
N ALA A 580 13.76 12.00 -25.98
CA ALA A 580 15.14 12.33 -26.33
C ALA A 580 16.16 11.49 -25.53
N VAL A 581 15.97 11.37 -24.21
CA VAL A 581 16.82 10.54 -23.34
C VAL A 581 16.74 9.07 -23.75
N PHE A 582 15.54 8.57 -24.06
CA PHE A 582 15.37 7.21 -24.59
C PHE A 582 16.14 6.99 -25.90
N LEU A 583 16.02 7.91 -26.86
CA LEU A 583 16.72 7.81 -28.14
C LEU A 583 18.24 7.82 -27.96
N LEU A 584 18.76 8.71 -27.13
CA LEU A 584 20.19 8.76 -26.79
C LEU A 584 20.65 7.46 -26.12
N PHE A 585 19.86 6.92 -25.20
CA PHE A 585 20.14 5.65 -24.53
C PHE A 585 20.17 4.48 -25.51
N ALA A 586 19.18 4.39 -26.41
CA ALA A 586 19.13 3.36 -27.43
C ALA A 586 20.33 3.45 -28.40
N LEU A 587 20.67 4.66 -28.85
CA LEU A 587 21.84 4.89 -29.72
C LEU A 587 23.16 4.50 -29.03
N ALA A 588 23.34 4.89 -27.77
CA ALA A 588 24.49 4.50 -26.97
C ALA A 588 24.58 2.97 -26.84
N PHE A 589 23.47 2.32 -26.48
CA PHE A 589 23.41 0.86 -26.29
C PHE A 589 23.74 0.09 -27.57
N LEU A 590 23.30 0.60 -28.72
CA LEU A 590 23.54 0.00 -30.03
C LEU A 590 24.93 0.30 -30.59
N SER A 591 25.72 1.17 -29.95
CA SER A 591 27.06 1.53 -30.40
C SER A 591 27.99 0.30 -30.50
N PRO A 592 28.73 0.15 -31.61
CA PRO A 592 29.68 -0.95 -31.80
C PRO A 592 30.93 -0.78 -30.93
N LYS A 593 31.31 0.46 -30.58
CA LYS A 593 32.51 0.76 -29.79
C LYS A 593 32.22 0.53 -28.30
N SER A 594 32.86 -0.48 -27.71
CA SER A 594 32.62 -0.92 -26.32
C SER A 594 32.85 0.17 -25.27
N PHE A 595 33.93 0.94 -25.39
CA PHE A 595 34.26 2.02 -24.47
C PHE A 595 33.23 3.17 -24.55
N ALA A 596 33.00 3.70 -25.75
CA ALA A 596 32.03 4.78 -25.96
C ALA A 596 30.63 4.36 -25.52
N ARG A 597 30.20 3.12 -25.82
CA ARG A 597 28.94 2.57 -25.32
C ARG A 597 28.87 2.61 -23.79
N SER A 598 29.88 2.07 -23.12
CA SER A 598 29.86 1.95 -21.66
C SER A 598 29.90 3.32 -20.98
N ALA A 599 30.73 4.24 -21.49
CA ALA A 599 30.80 5.61 -20.99
C ALA A 599 29.48 6.36 -21.19
N SER A 600 28.88 6.32 -22.39
CA SER A 600 27.60 6.99 -22.66
C SER A 600 26.46 6.41 -21.83
N LEU A 601 26.38 5.07 -21.70
CA LEU A 601 25.37 4.43 -20.85
C LEU A 601 25.55 4.79 -19.38
N PHE A 602 26.79 4.85 -18.89
CA PHE A 602 27.07 5.28 -17.52
C PHE A 602 26.60 6.73 -17.29
N VAL A 603 26.97 7.66 -18.17
CA VAL A 603 26.58 9.07 -18.07
C VAL A 603 25.06 9.24 -18.10
N LEU A 604 24.37 8.57 -19.04
CA LEU A 604 22.91 8.64 -19.14
C LEU A 604 22.24 8.03 -17.90
N SER A 605 22.76 6.93 -17.38
CA SER A 605 22.22 6.30 -16.17
C SER A 605 22.43 7.16 -14.94
N ALA A 606 23.61 7.75 -14.79
CA ALA A 606 23.90 8.70 -13.72
C ALA A 606 22.99 9.93 -13.79
N ALA A 607 22.72 10.47 -14.99
CA ALA A 607 21.81 11.59 -15.17
C ALA A 607 20.36 11.25 -14.80
N ILE A 608 19.87 10.06 -15.19
CA ILE A 608 18.53 9.59 -14.81
C ILE A 608 18.42 9.43 -13.29
N ILE A 609 19.43 8.80 -12.67
CA ILE A 609 19.48 8.64 -11.21
C ILE A 609 19.54 10.00 -10.51
N ALA A 610 20.36 10.94 -10.99
CA ALA A 610 20.46 12.28 -10.41
C ALA A 610 19.14 13.05 -10.48
N ALA A 611 18.42 12.99 -11.61
CA ALA A 611 17.11 13.60 -11.75
C ALA A 611 16.08 13.00 -10.76
N GLN A 612 16.12 11.69 -10.57
CA GLN A 612 15.29 10.99 -9.57
C GLN A 612 15.65 11.39 -8.14
N VAL A 613 16.94 11.38 -7.79
CA VAL A 613 17.43 11.79 -6.46
C VAL A 613 17.03 13.24 -6.16
N PHE A 614 17.18 14.16 -7.11
CA PHE A 614 16.79 15.56 -6.94
C PHE A 614 15.29 15.70 -6.68
N ARG A 615 14.45 14.98 -7.43
CA ARG A 615 13.00 14.99 -7.21
C ARG A 615 12.63 14.37 -5.86
N MET A 616 13.24 13.24 -5.51
CA MET A 616 13.04 12.56 -4.24
C MET A 616 13.51 13.42 -3.08
N SER A 617 14.63 14.14 -3.17
CA SER A 617 15.09 15.03 -2.11
C SER A 617 14.11 16.18 -1.86
N ALA A 618 13.48 16.71 -2.91
CA ALA A 618 12.42 17.71 -2.74
C ALA A 618 11.17 17.13 -2.03
N ILE A 619 10.81 15.88 -2.35
CA ILE A 619 9.71 15.15 -1.67
C ILE A 619 10.08 14.83 -0.21
N PHE A 620 11.34 14.46 0.04
CA PHE A 620 11.79 13.99 1.34
C PHE A 620 12.32 15.07 2.28
N ALA A 621 12.57 16.29 1.79
CA ALA A 621 13.06 17.40 2.62
C ALA A 621 12.20 17.63 3.88
N PRO A 622 10.85 17.57 3.84
CA PRO A 622 10.04 17.63 5.05
C PRO A 622 10.22 16.44 6.02
N ILE A 623 10.59 15.24 5.54
CA ILE A 623 10.83 14.03 6.38
C ILE A 623 12.14 14.15 7.15
N LEU A 624 13.14 14.72 6.50
CA LEU A 624 14.49 14.85 7.02
C LEU A 624 14.62 16.03 7.99
N ALA A 625 13.60 16.89 8.07
CA ALA A 625 13.55 17.94 9.08
C ALA A 625 13.54 17.35 10.51
N PRO A 626 14.15 18.04 11.49
CA PRO A 626 14.05 17.66 12.90
C PRO A 626 12.59 17.54 13.34
N ALA A 627 12.29 16.54 14.20
CA ALA A 627 10.97 16.41 14.80
C ALA A 627 10.62 17.67 15.62
N PRO A 628 9.49 18.36 15.37
CA PRO A 628 9.03 19.41 16.25
C PRO A 628 8.63 18.80 17.60
N PRO A 629 8.73 19.58 18.69
CA PRO A 629 8.35 19.17 20.04
C PRO A 629 6.84 19.03 20.20
N LEU A 630 6.05 19.68 19.33
CA LEU A 630 4.60 19.65 19.26
C LEU A 630 4.13 18.94 18.00
N SER A 631 3.05 18.15 18.10
CA SER A 631 2.39 17.66 16.88
C SER A 631 1.74 18.82 16.13
N MET A 632 1.81 18.80 14.80
CA MET A 632 1.14 19.84 13.98
C MET A 632 -0.38 19.87 14.20
N VAL A 633 -0.99 18.71 14.49
CA VAL A 633 -2.42 18.61 14.79
C VAL A 633 -2.74 19.34 16.10
N GLN A 634 -1.93 19.18 17.15
CA GLN A 634 -2.13 19.90 18.41
C GLN A 634 -1.81 21.39 18.31
N ALA A 635 -0.84 21.78 17.49
CA ALA A 635 -0.56 23.18 17.23
C ALA A 635 -1.73 23.85 16.48
N ALA A 636 -2.32 23.17 15.49
CA ALA A 636 -3.51 23.65 14.80
C ALA A 636 -4.73 23.72 15.72
N LEU A 637 -4.93 22.69 16.55
CA LEU A 637 -5.97 22.58 17.55
C LEU A 637 -5.91 23.72 18.59
N ALA A 638 -4.74 23.92 19.21
CA ALA A 638 -4.50 25.01 20.15
C ALA A 638 -4.83 26.38 19.56
N ALA A 639 -4.62 26.53 18.25
CA ALA A 639 -4.85 27.77 17.54
C ALA A 639 -6.32 27.98 17.11
N GLU A 640 -7.11 26.93 16.97
CA GLU A 640 -8.54 27.03 16.64
C GLU A 640 -9.43 27.22 17.87
N THR A 641 -8.95 26.79 19.04
CA THR A 641 -9.70 26.86 20.30
C THR A 641 -9.35 28.09 21.14
N ALA A 642 -8.37 28.89 20.71
CA ALA A 642 -8.04 30.13 21.36
C ALA A 642 -9.15 31.18 21.12
N PRO A 643 -9.58 31.93 22.15
CA PRO A 643 -10.58 32.99 21.98
C PRO A 643 -10.11 34.01 20.92
N PRO A 644 -11.00 34.52 20.04
CA PRO A 644 -10.65 35.39 18.90
C PRO A 644 -9.89 36.68 19.27
N GLN A 645 -9.86 37.04 20.55
CA GLN A 645 -9.26 38.26 21.10
C GLN A 645 -7.88 38.03 21.76
N LYS A 646 -7.34 36.81 21.80
CA LYS A 646 -6.04 36.52 22.43
C LYS A 646 -4.88 36.62 21.43
N GLN A 647 -4.05 37.65 21.56
CA GLN A 647 -3.04 38.05 20.58
C GLN A 647 -1.60 37.62 20.94
N THR A 648 -1.36 36.91 22.05
CA THR A 648 0.01 36.65 22.52
C THR A 648 0.22 35.25 23.10
N LEU A 649 1.16 34.48 22.55
CA LEU A 649 1.62 33.20 23.10
C LEU A 649 2.92 33.36 23.91
N ILE A 650 2.94 32.89 25.15
CA ILE A 650 4.13 32.77 26.01
C ILE A 650 4.59 31.31 25.99
N VAL A 651 5.85 31.08 25.62
CA VAL A 651 6.44 29.73 25.59
C VAL A 651 7.41 29.55 26.75
N ILE A 652 7.15 28.60 27.63
CA ILE A 652 8.05 28.18 28.71
C ILE A 652 8.74 26.89 28.32
N SER A 653 10.06 26.91 28.27
CA SER A 653 10.86 25.72 28.02
C SER A 653 12.27 25.92 28.56
N GLU A 654 12.75 24.96 29.34
CA GLU A 654 14.17 24.90 29.72
C GLU A 654 15.07 24.51 28.52
N ASN A 655 14.47 24.04 27.42
CA ASN A 655 15.17 23.66 26.20
C ASN A 655 14.91 24.68 25.07
N PRO A 656 15.96 25.40 24.59
CA PRO A 656 15.81 26.43 23.56
C PRO A 656 15.39 25.88 22.19
N ILE A 657 15.70 24.61 21.89
CA ILE A 657 15.26 23.96 20.64
C ILE A 657 13.76 23.68 20.70
N ALA A 658 13.26 23.20 21.85
CA ALA A 658 11.83 22.97 22.04
C ALA A 658 11.05 24.30 22.02
N ALA A 659 11.59 25.37 22.62
CA ALA A 659 11.01 26.71 22.54
C ALA A 659 10.91 27.21 21.09
N ALA A 660 12.01 27.16 20.33
CA ALA A 660 12.07 27.66 18.96
C ALA A 660 11.16 26.88 18.00
N ALA A 661 11.03 25.57 18.19
CA ALA A 661 10.18 24.75 17.34
C ALA A 661 8.69 24.88 17.70
N ALA A 662 8.34 25.06 18.97
CA ALA A 662 6.98 25.44 19.38
C ALA A 662 6.61 26.83 18.84
N GLN A 663 7.53 27.79 18.94
CA GLN A 663 7.41 29.11 18.33
C GLN A 663 7.16 28.99 16.83
N SER A 664 7.98 28.25 16.08
CA SER A 664 7.79 28.07 14.63
C SER A 664 6.47 27.40 14.25
N ALA A 665 5.95 26.49 15.09
CA ALA A 665 4.69 25.79 14.83
C ALA A 665 3.48 26.71 15.06
N LEU A 666 3.54 27.56 16.09
CA LEU A 666 2.42 28.39 16.54
C LEU A 666 2.46 29.83 16.00
N SER A 667 3.63 30.32 15.57
CA SER A 667 3.84 31.70 15.10
C SER A 667 3.09 32.07 13.82
N LYS A 668 2.59 31.09 13.07
CA LYS A 668 1.76 31.33 11.88
C LYS A 668 0.35 31.82 12.22
N ARG A 669 -0.10 31.68 13.47
CA ARG A 669 -1.44 32.06 13.93
C ARG A 669 -1.43 32.95 15.19
N PHE A 670 -0.40 32.88 16.03
CA PHE A 670 -0.20 33.78 17.17
C PHE A 670 1.04 34.69 16.98
N PRO A 671 0.93 36.01 17.21
CA PRO A 671 2.11 36.82 17.53
C PRO A 671 2.78 36.26 18.79
N VAL A 672 4.00 35.73 18.66
CA VAL A 672 4.75 35.21 19.81
C VAL A 672 5.51 36.35 20.46
N SER A 673 5.23 36.69 21.72
CA SER A 673 5.85 37.85 22.39
C SER A 673 7.09 37.51 23.21
N SER A 674 7.21 36.30 23.76
CA SER A 674 8.32 35.97 24.67
C SER A 674 8.52 34.47 24.91
N VAL A 675 9.79 34.08 25.09
CA VAL A 675 10.22 32.80 25.66
C VAL A 675 10.67 33.10 27.09
N ALA A 676 10.04 32.49 28.08
CA ALA A 676 10.37 32.70 29.49
C ALA A 676 10.89 31.42 30.15
N SER A 677 11.71 31.57 31.21
CA SER A 677 12.32 30.46 31.94
C SER A 677 11.42 29.85 33.00
N ALA A 678 10.32 30.52 33.38
CA ALA A 678 9.37 30.05 34.38
C ALA A 678 7.92 30.49 34.05
N PRO A 679 6.89 29.72 34.44
CA PRO A 679 5.49 30.11 34.28
C PRO A 679 5.16 31.38 35.08
N PRO A 680 4.39 32.34 34.55
CA PRO A 680 3.93 33.49 35.32
C PRO A 680 2.86 33.09 36.35
N ASP A 681 2.82 33.78 37.50
CA ASP A 681 1.86 33.52 38.59
C ASP A 681 0.39 33.73 38.17
N SER A 682 0.14 34.55 37.14
CA SER A 682 -1.17 34.72 36.49
C SER A 682 -0.98 35.03 35.01
N LEU A 683 -1.82 34.46 34.13
CA LEU A 683 -1.78 34.81 32.71
C LEU A 683 -2.17 36.28 32.48
N PRO A 684 -1.37 37.07 31.72
CA PRO A 684 -1.82 38.37 31.24
C PRO A 684 -3.16 38.27 30.50
N GLU A 685 -4.00 39.30 30.60
CA GLU A 685 -5.23 39.38 29.79
C GLU A 685 -4.90 39.15 28.31
N ASN A 686 -5.71 38.31 27.65
CA ASN A 686 -5.55 37.98 26.23
C ASN A 686 -4.28 37.21 25.85
N SER A 687 -3.67 36.48 26.78
CA SER A 687 -2.51 35.61 26.51
C SER A 687 -2.81 34.12 26.67
N ALA A 688 -1.99 33.28 26.01
CA ALA A 688 -1.97 31.83 26.20
C ALA A 688 -0.57 31.40 26.65
N LEU A 689 -0.49 30.45 27.57
CA LEU A 689 0.77 29.89 28.07
C LEU A 689 0.97 28.49 27.50
N PHE A 690 2.12 28.24 26.88
CA PHE A 690 2.55 26.89 26.53
C PHE A 690 3.76 26.49 27.37
N ILE A 691 3.58 25.47 28.23
CA ILE A 691 4.65 24.87 29.02
C ILE A 691 5.14 23.64 28.26
N ALA A 692 6.30 23.75 27.62
CA ALA A 692 6.90 22.67 26.85
C ALA A 692 7.54 21.62 27.77
N VAL A 693 7.26 20.36 27.50
CA VAL A 693 7.90 19.20 28.12
C VAL A 693 8.78 18.53 27.06
N GLN A 694 10.03 18.26 27.39
CA GLN A 694 10.99 17.71 26.44
C GLN A 694 10.49 16.35 25.92
N PRO A 695 10.35 16.18 24.59
CA PRO A 695 10.03 14.87 24.05
C PRO A 695 11.21 13.91 24.26
N ALA A 696 10.94 12.69 24.73
CA ALA A 696 11.92 11.61 24.65
C ALA A 696 12.18 11.32 23.16
N ALA A 697 13.36 11.69 22.66
CA ALA A 697 13.77 11.45 21.28
C ALA A 697 14.73 10.26 21.24
N SER A 698 14.17 9.05 21.30
CA SER A 698 14.94 7.82 21.22
C SER A 698 14.22 6.80 20.34
N TRP A 699 14.97 6.03 19.57
CA TRP A 699 14.42 4.86 18.91
C TRP A 699 13.96 3.84 19.95
N LEU A 700 12.80 3.23 19.73
CA LEU A 700 12.29 2.11 20.53
C LEU A 700 12.82 0.78 19.99
N SER A 701 14.12 0.70 19.76
CA SER A 701 14.76 -0.38 19.01
C SER A 701 14.80 -1.72 19.74
N ASP A 702 14.68 -1.68 21.07
CA ASP A 702 14.83 -2.84 21.94
C ASP A 702 14.23 -2.57 23.33
N LYS A 703 14.20 -3.60 24.16
CA LYS A 703 13.64 -3.55 25.52
C LYS A 703 14.32 -2.52 26.42
N SER A 704 15.61 -2.27 26.27
CA SER A 704 16.35 -1.33 27.12
C SER A 704 16.03 0.12 26.76
N SER A 705 16.08 0.45 25.47
CA SER A 705 15.70 1.77 24.96
C SER A 705 14.23 2.07 25.20
N PHE A 706 13.35 1.07 25.08
CA PHE A 706 11.93 1.18 25.42
C PHE A 706 11.72 1.51 26.91
N LYS A 707 12.39 0.79 27.82
CA LYS A 707 12.27 1.01 29.27
C LYS A 707 12.74 2.41 29.69
N ILE A 708 13.85 2.89 29.12
CA ILE A 708 14.36 4.25 29.38
C ILE A 708 13.33 5.26 28.88
N ASN A 709 12.83 5.10 27.65
CA ASN A 709 11.82 5.99 27.09
C ASN A 709 10.56 6.04 27.95
N MET A 710 10.06 4.89 28.43
CA MET A 710 8.93 4.84 29.35
C MET A 710 9.17 5.63 30.65
N GLN A 711 10.37 5.54 31.23
CA GLN A 711 10.71 6.30 32.44
C GLN A 711 10.72 7.80 32.17
N THR A 712 11.31 8.23 31.05
CA THR A 712 11.28 9.63 30.62
C THR A 712 9.86 10.12 30.37
N GLN A 713 9.01 9.31 29.73
CA GLN A 713 7.62 9.68 29.49
C GLN A 713 6.79 9.75 30.77
N ARG A 714 7.05 8.88 31.75
CA ARG A 714 6.41 8.99 33.07
C ARG A 714 6.77 10.29 33.78
N GLN A 715 8.04 10.69 33.75
CA GLN A 715 8.48 11.98 34.30
C GLN A 715 7.84 13.16 33.56
N ALA A 716 7.78 13.09 32.22
CA ALA A 716 7.12 14.09 31.38
C ALA A 716 5.64 14.24 31.71
N ASN A 717 4.91 13.13 31.87
CA ASN A 717 3.50 13.13 32.25
C ASN A 717 3.30 13.70 33.66
N ASP A 718 4.15 13.37 34.64
CA ASP A 718 4.06 13.93 36.00
C ASP A 718 4.27 15.46 36.02
N ILE A 719 5.26 15.96 35.28
CA ILE A 719 5.49 17.41 35.13
C ILE A 719 4.26 18.10 34.52
N ARG A 720 3.72 17.49 33.45
CA ARG A 720 2.54 18.00 32.76
C ARG A 720 1.30 18.01 33.64
N ASP A 721 1.04 16.93 34.37
CA ASP A 721 -0.15 16.79 35.19
C ASP A 721 -0.10 17.76 36.37
N LYS A 722 1.08 17.95 36.99
CA LYS A 722 1.32 19.00 37.99
C LYS A 722 1.10 20.40 37.43
N ALA A 723 1.61 20.70 36.24
CA ALA A 723 1.40 21.98 35.58
C ALA A 723 -0.08 22.23 35.28
N THR A 724 -0.79 21.23 34.73
CA THR A 724 -2.23 21.30 34.47
C THR A 724 -3.01 21.58 35.77
N ALA A 725 -2.72 20.86 36.84
CA ALA A 725 -3.37 21.04 38.14
C ALA A 725 -3.11 22.43 38.73
N ALA A 726 -1.86 22.91 38.65
CA ALA A 726 -1.49 24.24 39.12
C ALA A 726 -2.23 25.35 38.37
N ARG A 727 -2.36 25.25 37.05
CA ARG A 727 -3.10 26.23 36.25
C ARG A 727 -4.61 26.18 36.53
N ARG A 728 -5.21 24.99 36.65
CA ARG A 728 -6.62 24.85 37.03
C ARG A 728 -6.91 25.43 38.41
N ALA A 729 -5.99 25.30 39.36
CA ALA A 729 -6.11 25.91 40.68
C ALA A 729 -6.15 27.45 40.65
N LEU A 730 -5.60 28.06 39.59
CA LEU A 730 -5.68 29.51 39.33
C LEU A 730 -6.97 29.92 38.61
N GLY A 731 -7.91 28.98 38.39
CA GLY A 731 -9.16 29.23 37.66
C GLY A 731 -9.01 29.26 36.14
N GLU A 732 -7.85 28.86 35.62
CA GLU A 732 -7.56 28.86 34.18
C GLU A 732 -7.99 27.57 33.49
N THR A 733 -8.30 27.69 32.20
CA THR A 733 -8.54 26.52 31.35
C THR A 733 -7.21 25.92 30.93
N ALA A 734 -6.76 24.91 31.66
CA ALA A 734 -5.50 24.22 31.39
C ALA A 734 -5.72 22.85 30.75
N ILE A 735 -4.95 22.63 29.70
CA ILE A 735 -5.14 21.57 28.75
C ILE A 735 -3.80 20.82 28.55
N PRO A 736 -3.73 19.53 28.89
CA PRO A 736 -2.57 18.72 28.56
C PRO A 736 -2.51 18.45 27.05
N ILE A 737 -1.34 18.64 26.43
CA ILE A 737 -1.06 18.25 25.04
C ILE A 737 0.23 17.42 24.97
N ALA A 738 0.50 16.81 23.81
CA ALA A 738 1.70 15.99 23.64
C ALA A 738 2.90 16.94 23.58
N GLY A 739 3.83 16.76 24.53
CA GLY A 739 4.96 17.67 24.70
C GLY A 739 4.66 18.93 25.51
N GLY A 740 3.54 19.02 26.25
CA GLY A 740 3.34 20.16 27.16
C GLY A 740 1.94 20.37 27.74
N VAL A 741 1.70 21.57 28.28
CA VAL A 741 0.39 22.08 28.71
C VAL A 741 0.13 23.41 28.03
N ILE A 742 -1.09 23.61 27.51
CA ILE A 742 -1.56 24.94 27.10
C ILE A 742 -2.58 25.46 28.12
N SER A 743 -2.46 26.72 28.53
CA SER A 743 -3.37 27.39 29.47
C SER A 743 -3.91 28.68 28.88
N PHE A 744 -5.16 29.01 29.22
CA PHE A 744 -5.88 30.20 28.74
C PHE A 744 -6.44 31.03 29.90
#